data_AF-A0A523YEV2-F1
#
_entry.id   AF-A0A523YEV2-F1
#
_cell.length_a   1.000
_cell.length_b   1.000
_cell.length_c   1.000
_cell.angle_alpha   90.00
_cell.angle_beta   90.00
_cell.angle_gamma   90.00
#
_symmetry.space_group_name_H-M   'P 1'
#
loop_
_entity.id
_entity.type
_entity.pdbx_description
1 polymer ?
#
loop_
_entity_poly.entity_id
_entity_poly.type
_entity_poly.pdbx_seq_one_letter_code
_entity_poly.pdbx_strand_id
1 'polypeptide(L)'
;MRGSLLRTLLALILLLAGIMVPVTVQAPITGDTAEVSTDKTDHFIGELVQARFIIEWTGSIGSPPNLTMTFEWFTPANVTIFNKTLETIPYQIGNTKYLGAFSNWTSNMTGTGFRVKGIHNISTEFDETYFNVSHYEDAVYVDSLNLSLNSNFYENGTTAKASANLTFLGNGTYLDNVSFVWNYPNGSEAFNETKTPISIETNGSVEVYSYWTINFVGTNFEVVASYEGVAPLSDTAYFDVIPRRVKTWKNQSITSNEEWNLTDSPFGVCANITIESDVKLTVLAGSTIRFCPDASLTVRGTLVMEGFSTSNITLTSYSYPASKGDWKGVFFEDESVDAESVLNHIKVNYSQQGIVLNSASPSLANIKITNSSVSGIEIYQSVVSLSGLVVIDSDRGVYAFESTLNLMDSEILRCNDGVVVDDTDGTFERNHIFAISGRGIWASSSSLTIKDNVISAVDNGIRLESSQDFLVEGSAINADVFAFWISLSTNLTFSRDTISSGILFFTTTHDVLMMNSTITSSPESFRVSGGSTVTALNCSFDDTLVAVSSGSWLYVQNFLDVWVYDTDGQPLAGSSVQLILDQVPILPKFTDSGGWVKWQVVLYETFSGPGNPTLTSIQLNVTLDRYNITNNLRTVHMSVSHTEGFEGYLAFVPNGGNGGDDLSAQLLMIAIILPIVVVLLAILLALWAKRRKKRREEPEPSDEVSEPFEFKPEEGKGYILAEDGRKRSFETLISEMEEGSNGLCFTRTYPPNLKKQYDLSGAKVHWLSRDFDKGGMVPTNLGAIFSQVEKFLSENKGGRNFILIDGLEYLIAQNDFRKVLKLIHSLTDSVGVGRTTLLIPFNLQSLDERQAALISGDLEVVR
;
A
#
# COMPACT_ATOMS: atom_id res chain seq x y z
N MET A 1 -58.41 94.73 -3.33
CA MET A 1 -59.83 95.06 -3.59
C MET A 1 -60.56 93.78 -3.93
N ARG A 2 -61.64 93.52 -3.18
CA ARG A 2 -62.87 92.80 -3.56
C ARG A 2 -62.77 91.64 -4.57
N GLY A 3 -63.13 90.46 -4.09
CA GLY A 3 -64.32 89.76 -4.55
C GLY A 3 -64.33 89.25 -5.99
N SER A 4 -64.19 87.94 -6.13
CA SER A 4 -64.95 87.15 -7.10
C SER A 4 -65.14 85.78 -6.46
N LEU A 5 -66.13 85.61 -5.59
CA LEU A 5 -67.44 85.12 -5.99
C LEU A 5 -67.35 83.99 -7.03
N LEU A 6 -67.75 82.81 -6.53
CA LEU A 6 -68.73 81.94 -7.15
C LEU A 6 -68.23 80.98 -8.25
N ARG A 7 -68.24 79.68 -7.89
CA ARG A 7 -68.54 78.50 -8.75
C ARG A 7 -67.48 78.23 -9.83
N THR A 8 -66.76 77.12 -9.85
CA THR A 8 -67.06 75.69 -9.67
C THR A 8 -65.68 75.00 -9.78
N LEU A 9 -65.23 74.01 -9.03
CA LEU A 9 -65.82 72.70 -8.73
C LEU A 9 -64.79 71.98 -7.82
N LEU A 10 -65.26 71.42 -6.70
CA LEU A 10 -64.75 70.23 -5.99
C LEU A 10 -63.25 70.01 -5.69
N ALA A 11 -63.00 69.81 -4.39
CA ALA A 11 -62.02 68.88 -3.79
C ALA A 11 -60.54 69.31 -3.64
N LEU A 12 -60.23 69.88 -2.46
CA LEU A 12 -59.00 69.70 -1.67
C LEU A 12 -59.23 70.53 -0.37
N ILE A 13 -59.49 70.02 0.84
CA ILE A 13 -58.83 69.01 1.69
C ILE A 13 -57.33 69.28 1.84
N LEU A 14 -56.96 70.07 2.86
CA LEU A 14 -56.03 69.69 3.95
C LEU A 14 -55.59 70.92 4.76
N LEU A 15 -55.68 70.78 6.09
CA LEU A 15 -54.79 71.23 7.18
C LEU A 15 -55.51 72.00 8.31
N LEU A 16 -55.81 71.28 9.40
CA LEU A 16 -55.97 71.83 10.74
C LEU A 16 -55.67 70.73 11.77
N ALA A 17 -54.78 71.02 12.71
CA ALA A 17 -54.30 70.15 13.79
C ALA A 17 -54.75 70.67 15.17
N GLY A 18 -54.87 69.76 16.16
CA GLY A 18 -54.92 70.04 17.61
C GLY A 18 -56.22 69.58 18.32
N ILE A 19 -56.48 68.28 18.50
CA ILE A 19 -56.14 67.41 19.66
C ILE A 19 -56.97 67.66 20.93
N MET A 20 -58.02 66.85 21.12
CA MET A 20 -58.21 66.05 22.34
C MET A 20 -58.29 64.57 21.92
N VAL A 21 -57.54 63.74 22.62
CA VAL A 21 -57.15 62.37 22.23
C VAL A 21 -58.33 61.40 22.36
N PRO A 22 -58.76 60.71 21.29
CA PRO A 22 -59.65 59.57 21.40
C PRO A 22 -58.84 58.32 21.75
N VAL A 23 -59.38 57.50 22.65
CA VAL A 23 -58.94 56.11 22.85
C VAL A 23 -59.12 55.39 21.52
N THR A 24 -58.02 55.09 20.84
CA THR A 24 -58.01 54.26 19.63
C THR A 24 -58.40 52.84 20.02
N VAL A 25 -59.61 52.44 19.64
CA VAL A 25 -59.99 51.04 19.50
C VAL A 25 -59.09 50.45 18.40
N GLN A 26 -58.25 49.49 18.78
CA GLN A 26 -57.30 48.84 17.88
C GLN A 26 -58.07 47.90 16.94
N ALA A 27 -57.78 47.96 15.63
CA ALA A 27 -58.40 47.07 14.65
C ALA A 27 -57.93 45.62 14.87
N PRO A 28 -58.81 44.61 14.74
CA PRO A 28 -58.43 43.20 14.85
C PRO A 28 -57.41 42.83 13.75
N ILE A 29 -56.41 42.03 14.11
CA ILE A 29 -55.47 41.44 13.14
C ILE A 29 -56.23 40.32 12.39
N THR A 30 -55.99 40.15 11.09
CA THR A 30 -56.67 39.14 10.26
C THR A 30 -55.65 38.11 9.76
N GLY A 31 -55.95 36.82 9.91
CA GLY A 31 -55.13 35.71 9.38
C GLY A 31 -54.14 35.10 10.36
N ASP A 32 -54.50 35.03 11.64
CA ASP A 32 -53.74 34.38 12.69
C ASP A 32 -54.05 32.88 12.82
N THR A 33 -53.06 32.09 13.24
CA THR A 33 -53.22 30.66 13.56
C THR A 33 -52.90 30.43 15.03
N ALA A 34 -53.77 29.69 15.72
CA ALA A 34 -53.67 29.34 17.13
C ALA A 34 -53.45 27.83 17.26
N GLU A 35 -52.45 27.40 18.03
CA GLU A 35 -52.16 25.98 18.28
C GLU A 35 -51.88 25.73 19.76
N VAL A 36 -52.68 24.88 20.39
CA VAL A 36 -52.52 24.43 21.78
C VAL A 36 -52.19 22.95 21.80
N SER A 37 -51.13 22.59 22.51
CA SER A 37 -50.73 21.20 22.72
C SER A 37 -50.34 20.96 24.18
N THR A 38 -50.45 19.72 24.65
CA THR A 38 -49.80 19.27 25.89
C THR A 38 -48.44 18.60 25.58
N ASP A 39 -47.64 18.34 26.60
CA ASP A 39 -46.39 17.59 26.50
C ASP A 39 -46.60 16.11 26.16
N LYS A 40 -47.74 15.52 26.59
CA LYS A 40 -48.22 14.21 26.18
C LYS A 40 -49.75 14.11 26.29
N THR A 41 -50.35 13.09 25.69
CA THR A 41 -51.82 12.88 25.71
C THR A 41 -52.31 12.11 26.93
N ASP A 42 -51.43 11.40 27.64
CA ASP A 42 -51.78 10.55 28.77
C ASP A 42 -50.79 10.77 29.92
N HIS A 43 -51.33 11.07 31.09
CA HIS A 43 -50.57 11.37 32.30
C HIS A 43 -50.96 10.45 33.44
N PHE A 44 -50.07 10.29 34.40
CA PHE A 44 -50.43 9.69 35.69
C PHE A 44 -50.70 10.78 36.72
N ILE A 45 -51.62 10.49 37.64
CA ILE A 45 -51.91 11.38 38.76
C ILE A 45 -50.62 11.75 39.51
N GLY A 46 -50.43 13.05 39.76
CA GLY A 46 -49.23 13.63 40.39
C GLY A 46 -48.21 14.17 39.40
N GLU A 47 -48.30 13.83 38.11
CA GLU A 47 -47.43 14.39 37.07
C GLU A 47 -47.80 15.85 36.72
N LEU A 48 -46.80 16.59 36.25
CA LEU A 48 -46.97 17.94 35.72
C LEU A 48 -47.39 17.86 34.25
N VAL A 49 -48.62 18.25 33.94
CA VAL A 49 -49.11 18.46 32.58
C VAL A 49 -48.69 19.85 32.13
N GLN A 50 -47.93 19.96 31.05
CA GLN A 50 -47.48 21.24 30.49
C GLN A 50 -48.19 21.51 29.16
N ALA A 51 -49.10 22.48 29.16
CA ALA A 51 -49.70 23.00 27.95
C ALA A 51 -48.84 24.12 27.35
N ARG A 52 -48.61 24.04 26.04
CA ARG A 52 -48.04 25.09 25.21
C ARG A 52 -49.14 25.69 24.37
N PHE A 53 -49.14 27.01 24.24
CA PHE A 53 -50.01 27.72 23.32
C PHE A 53 -49.16 28.65 22.45
N ILE A 54 -49.26 28.50 21.13
CA ILE A 54 -48.55 29.31 20.13
C ILE A 54 -49.58 30.03 19.26
N ILE A 55 -49.31 31.29 18.96
CA ILE A 55 -50.07 32.10 18.01
C ILE A 55 -49.11 32.68 16.99
N GLU A 56 -49.47 32.59 15.71
CA GLU A 56 -48.71 33.15 14.60
C GLU A 56 -49.56 34.12 13.79
N TRP A 57 -49.00 35.24 13.34
CA TRP A 57 -49.70 36.19 12.47
C TRP A 57 -48.74 37.06 11.64
N THR A 58 -49.26 37.69 10.58
CA THR A 58 -48.50 38.62 9.73
C THR A 58 -49.09 40.04 9.77
N GLY A 59 -48.29 41.08 10.08
CA GLY A 59 -48.75 42.48 10.04
C GLY A 59 -47.97 43.47 10.92
N SER A 60 -48.07 44.78 10.65
CA SER A 60 -47.46 45.86 11.45
C SER A 60 -48.27 46.17 12.71
N ILE A 61 -47.60 46.30 13.86
CA ILE A 61 -48.24 46.74 15.11
C ILE A 61 -47.67 48.12 15.44
N GLY A 62 -48.54 49.15 15.54
CA GLY A 62 -48.22 50.33 16.34
C GLY A 62 -48.27 49.92 17.82
N SER A 63 -47.21 50.20 18.59
CA SER A 63 -46.94 49.71 19.96
C SER A 63 -48.18 49.22 20.73
N PRO A 64 -48.30 47.91 21.03
CA PRO A 64 -49.45 47.39 21.77
C PRO A 64 -49.17 47.48 23.28
N PRO A 65 -50.09 48.04 24.10
CA PRO A 65 -50.05 47.83 25.54
C PRO A 65 -50.76 46.50 25.85
N ASN A 66 -50.00 45.52 26.35
CA ASN A 66 -50.41 44.25 26.96
C ASN A 66 -51.15 43.23 26.06
N LEU A 67 -50.39 42.32 25.44
CA LEU A 67 -50.91 41.09 24.85
C LEU A 67 -51.04 40.01 25.93
N THR A 68 -52.20 39.37 25.99
CA THR A 68 -52.49 38.34 27.00
C THR A 68 -52.93 37.04 26.36
N MET A 69 -52.35 35.93 26.81
CA MET A 69 -52.77 34.57 26.49
C MET A 69 -53.41 33.96 27.73
N THR A 70 -54.59 33.39 27.59
CA THR A 70 -55.34 32.72 28.66
C THR A 70 -55.43 31.23 28.35
N PHE A 71 -54.97 30.41 29.29
CA PHE A 71 -55.23 28.98 29.32
C PHE A 71 -56.43 28.72 30.23
N GLU A 72 -57.45 28.04 29.71
CA GLU A 72 -58.57 27.54 30.48
C GLU A 72 -58.48 26.01 30.56
N TRP A 73 -58.31 25.49 31.77
CA TRP A 73 -58.20 24.05 32.02
C TRP A 73 -59.53 23.50 32.48
N PHE A 74 -59.96 22.37 31.92
CA PHE A 74 -61.26 21.75 32.22
C PHE A 74 -61.09 20.27 32.57
N THR A 75 -61.92 19.82 33.51
CA THR A 75 -62.15 18.39 33.75
C THR A 75 -62.93 17.76 32.59
N PRO A 76 -62.97 16.42 32.47
CA PRO A 76 -63.82 15.72 31.49
C PRO A 76 -65.31 16.09 31.53
N ALA A 77 -65.80 16.52 32.69
CA ALA A 77 -67.17 16.98 32.88
C ALA A 77 -67.38 18.46 32.47
N ASN A 78 -66.40 19.07 31.78
CA ASN A 78 -66.38 20.48 31.39
C ASN A 78 -66.41 21.46 32.58
N VAL A 79 -65.93 21.05 33.75
CA VAL A 79 -65.78 21.94 34.90
C VAL A 79 -64.40 22.58 34.86
N THR A 80 -64.34 23.92 34.96
CA THR A 80 -63.07 24.64 35.01
C THR A 80 -62.24 24.22 36.23
N ILE A 81 -61.00 23.77 35.99
CA ILE A 81 -60.00 23.48 37.02
C ILE A 81 -59.38 24.80 37.49
N PHE A 82 -58.80 25.55 36.56
CA PHE A 82 -58.31 26.91 36.75
C PHE A 82 -58.12 27.60 35.41
N ASN A 83 -58.07 28.93 35.45
CA ASN A 83 -57.70 29.75 34.30
C ASN A 83 -56.40 30.50 34.63
N LYS A 84 -55.49 30.60 33.66
CA LYS A 84 -54.22 31.31 33.82
C LYS A 84 -54.01 32.27 32.66
N THR A 85 -54.00 33.56 32.96
CA THR A 85 -53.69 34.62 32.00
C THR A 85 -52.25 35.06 32.16
N LEU A 86 -51.52 35.12 31.05
CA LEU A 86 -50.10 35.47 30.99
C LEU A 86 -49.91 36.68 30.07
N GLU A 87 -49.17 37.68 30.55
CA GLU A 87 -48.66 38.76 29.71
C GLU A 87 -47.42 38.25 28.99
N THR A 88 -47.43 38.31 27.66
CA THR A 88 -46.33 37.83 26.82
C THR A 88 -45.91 38.90 25.82
N ILE A 89 -44.63 38.90 25.48
CA ILE A 89 -44.06 39.85 24.51
C ILE A 89 -43.90 39.11 23.19
N PRO A 90 -44.47 39.63 22.09
CA PRO A 90 -44.37 38.99 20.79
C PRO A 90 -42.93 39.12 20.27
N TYR A 91 -42.45 38.08 19.58
CA TYR A 91 -41.19 38.14 18.85
C TYR A 91 -41.45 37.98 17.35
N GLN A 92 -40.51 38.45 16.52
CA GLN A 92 -40.70 38.52 15.06
C GLN A 92 -39.58 37.77 14.33
N ILE A 93 -39.96 36.96 13.34
CA ILE A 93 -39.06 36.33 12.39
C ILE A 93 -39.59 36.64 10.98
N GLY A 94 -38.83 37.42 10.20
CA GLY A 94 -39.30 37.91 8.91
C GLY A 94 -40.53 38.82 9.04
N ASN A 95 -41.59 38.51 8.29
CA ASN A 95 -42.88 39.22 8.37
C ASN A 95 -43.88 38.55 9.33
N THR A 96 -43.52 37.41 9.91
CA THR A 96 -44.36 36.65 10.84
C THR A 96 -43.97 36.98 12.28
N LYS A 97 -44.99 37.17 13.11
CA LYS A 97 -44.86 37.39 14.55
C LYS A 97 -45.42 36.19 15.27
N TYR A 98 -44.78 35.87 16.38
CA TYR A 98 -45.07 34.71 17.20
C TYR A 98 -45.31 35.16 18.64
N LEU A 99 -46.29 34.54 19.28
CA LEU A 99 -46.55 34.67 20.71
C LEU A 99 -46.69 33.27 21.29
N GLY A 100 -45.90 32.97 22.32
CA GLY A 100 -45.88 31.64 22.93
C GLY A 100 -45.92 31.74 24.44
N ALA A 101 -46.75 30.89 25.06
CA ALA A 101 -46.85 30.78 26.50
C ALA A 101 -46.94 29.32 26.95
N PHE A 102 -46.66 29.10 28.23
CA PHE A 102 -46.83 27.80 28.86
C PHE A 102 -47.70 27.91 30.11
N SER A 103 -48.60 26.95 30.28
CA SER A 103 -49.31 26.73 31.54
C SER A 103 -49.07 25.31 32.00
N ASN A 104 -48.92 25.14 33.31
CA ASN A 104 -48.69 23.84 33.90
C ASN A 104 -49.81 23.51 34.88
N TRP A 105 -50.20 22.24 34.93
CA TRP A 105 -51.12 21.69 35.92
C TRP A 105 -50.51 20.44 36.54
N THR A 106 -50.30 20.41 37.85
CA THR A 106 -49.99 19.14 38.54
C THR A 106 -51.29 18.36 38.67
N SER A 107 -51.39 17.27 37.92
CA SER A 107 -52.59 16.44 37.87
C SER A 107 -52.91 15.89 39.26
N ASN A 108 -54.08 16.22 39.78
CA ASN A 108 -54.51 15.82 41.13
C ASN A 108 -55.81 15.01 41.12
N MET A 109 -56.29 14.65 39.94
CA MET A 109 -57.49 13.84 39.71
C MET A 109 -57.35 13.07 38.40
N THR A 110 -57.99 11.90 38.34
CA THR A 110 -58.03 11.04 37.15
C THR A 110 -59.28 11.31 36.31
N GLY A 111 -59.24 10.89 35.05
CA GLY A 111 -60.30 11.09 34.08
C GLY A 111 -59.81 11.06 32.63
N THR A 112 -60.70 10.76 31.70
CA THR A 112 -60.41 10.74 30.26
C THR A 112 -61.03 11.96 29.59
N GLY A 113 -60.28 12.68 28.76
CA GLY A 113 -60.75 13.89 28.08
C GLY A 113 -60.72 15.16 28.94
N PHE A 114 -59.72 15.31 29.80
CA PHE A 114 -59.35 16.65 30.26
C PHE A 114 -59.04 17.52 29.05
N ARG A 115 -59.35 18.80 29.13
CA ARG A 115 -59.07 19.72 28.02
C ARG A 115 -58.38 20.98 28.50
N VAL A 116 -57.47 21.49 27.69
CA VAL A 116 -56.92 22.84 27.86
C VAL A 116 -57.21 23.66 26.62
N LYS A 117 -57.83 24.82 26.82
CA LYS A 117 -58.21 25.76 25.77
C LYS A 117 -57.34 27.00 25.84
N GLY A 118 -56.73 27.37 24.73
CA GLY A 118 -55.94 28.59 24.58
C GLY A 118 -56.75 29.69 23.94
N ILE A 119 -56.85 30.84 24.60
CA ILE A 119 -57.57 32.02 24.13
C ILE A 119 -56.62 33.22 24.19
N HIS A 120 -56.73 34.15 23.25
CA HIS A 120 -55.94 35.38 23.28
C HIS A 120 -56.77 36.62 22.94
N ASN A 121 -56.25 37.80 23.25
CA ASN A 121 -56.96 39.06 23.11
C ASN A 121 -56.78 39.75 21.74
N ILE A 122 -56.19 39.06 20.76
CA ILE A 122 -55.85 39.64 19.44
C ILE A 122 -56.91 39.28 18.38
N SER A 123 -57.61 38.16 18.53
CA SER A 123 -58.72 37.71 17.69
C SER A 123 -59.72 36.89 18.51
N THR A 124 -60.74 36.32 17.84
CA THR A 124 -61.68 35.36 18.45
C THR A 124 -61.27 33.91 18.25
N GLU A 125 -60.12 33.66 17.61
CA GLU A 125 -59.60 32.32 17.38
C GLU A 125 -59.13 31.70 18.71
N PHE A 126 -59.37 30.40 18.83
CA PHE A 126 -58.93 29.59 19.96
C PHE A 126 -58.56 28.22 19.44
N ASP A 127 -57.73 27.51 20.20
CA ASP A 127 -57.51 26.09 19.99
C ASP A 127 -57.67 25.35 21.31
N GLU A 128 -57.99 24.07 21.24
CA GLU A 128 -58.12 23.20 22.40
C GLU A 128 -57.55 21.82 22.14
N THR A 129 -56.90 21.27 23.15
CA THR A 129 -56.35 19.91 23.11
C THR A 129 -56.85 19.10 24.30
N TYR A 130 -56.85 17.79 24.15
CA TYR A 130 -57.39 16.84 25.11
C TYR A 130 -56.30 15.89 25.61
N PHE A 131 -56.38 15.53 26.88
CA PHE A 131 -55.47 14.58 27.51
C PHE A 131 -56.18 13.78 28.60
N ASN A 132 -55.58 12.66 29.03
CA ASN A 132 -56.11 11.78 30.06
C ASN A 132 -55.19 11.79 31.29
N VAL A 133 -55.77 11.52 32.46
CA VAL A 133 -55.02 11.27 33.69
C VAL A 133 -55.51 9.96 34.31
N SER A 134 -54.60 9.01 34.56
CA SER A 134 -54.93 7.70 35.14
C SER A 134 -54.13 7.42 36.42
N HIS A 135 -54.53 6.39 37.17
CA HIS A 135 -53.69 5.83 38.23
C HIS A 135 -52.61 4.94 37.61
N TYR A 136 -51.43 4.88 38.24
CA TYR A 136 -50.33 4.00 37.81
C TYR A 136 -50.71 2.51 37.74
N GLU A 137 -51.72 2.09 38.51
CA GLU A 137 -52.16 0.70 38.61
C GLU A 137 -53.17 0.29 37.51
N ASP A 138 -53.81 1.25 36.84
CA ASP A 138 -54.97 1.04 35.97
C ASP A 138 -54.70 1.31 34.48
N ALA A 139 -53.48 1.69 34.12
CA ALA A 139 -53.09 2.01 32.76
C ALA A 139 -51.61 1.71 32.50
N VAL A 140 -51.25 1.61 31.22
CA VAL A 140 -49.87 1.53 30.77
C VAL A 140 -49.62 2.55 29.66
N TYR A 141 -48.43 3.13 29.68
CA TYR A 141 -47.94 4.04 28.65
C TYR A 141 -46.63 3.49 28.13
N VAL A 142 -46.57 3.19 26.84
CA VAL A 142 -45.32 2.76 26.19
C VAL A 142 -44.56 4.00 25.74
N ASP A 143 -43.36 4.16 26.27
CA ASP A 143 -42.47 5.29 26.03
C ASP A 143 -41.62 5.09 24.77
N SER A 144 -41.13 3.86 24.55
CA SER A 144 -40.38 3.52 23.34
C SER A 144 -40.59 2.08 22.91
N LEU A 145 -40.39 1.83 21.62
CA LEU A 145 -40.28 0.50 21.01
C LEU A 145 -38.99 0.48 20.20
N ASN A 146 -38.09 -0.46 20.52
CA ASN A 146 -36.82 -0.64 19.82
C ASN A 146 -36.77 -2.05 19.22
N LEU A 147 -36.67 -2.14 17.90
CA LEU A 147 -36.59 -3.39 17.16
C LEU A 147 -35.13 -3.75 16.89
N SER A 148 -34.78 -5.00 17.17
CA SER A 148 -33.47 -5.57 16.86
C SER A 148 -33.60 -6.94 16.23
N LEU A 149 -32.62 -7.29 15.40
CA LEU A 149 -32.50 -8.60 14.78
C LEU A 149 -31.33 -9.36 15.42
N ASN A 150 -31.41 -10.69 15.43
CA ASN A 150 -30.28 -11.51 15.89
C ASN A 150 -29.12 -11.58 14.89
N SER A 151 -29.36 -11.18 13.64
CA SER A 151 -28.35 -11.03 12.58
C SER A 151 -28.86 -10.08 11.49
N ASN A 152 -27.93 -9.43 10.78
CA ASN A 152 -28.25 -8.66 9.58
C ASN A 152 -28.21 -9.51 8.29
N PHE A 153 -27.76 -10.77 8.40
CA PHE A 153 -27.69 -11.73 7.31
C PHE A 153 -28.24 -13.08 7.73
N TYR A 154 -29.08 -13.69 6.89
CA TYR A 154 -29.62 -15.03 7.09
C TYR A 154 -29.39 -15.91 5.87
N GLU A 155 -29.24 -17.22 6.08
CA GLU A 155 -29.18 -18.15 4.96
C GLU A 155 -30.59 -18.60 4.57
N ASN A 156 -30.83 -18.80 3.28
CA ASN A 156 -32.10 -19.33 2.80
C ASN A 156 -32.44 -20.68 3.46
N GLY A 157 -33.64 -20.79 4.02
CA GLY A 157 -34.12 -21.94 4.80
C GLY A 157 -33.81 -21.86 6.30
N THR A 158 -33.17 -20.80 6.79
CA THR A 158 -32.96 -20.57 8.24
C THR A 158 -34.02 -19.64 8.83
N THR A 159 -34.11 -19.60 10.16
CA THR A 159 -35.11 -18.80 10.88
C THR A 159 -34.50 -17.49 11.38
N ALA A 160 -35.06 -16.36 10.96
CA ALA A 160 -34.75 -15.05 11.50
C ALA A 160 -35.53 -14.79 12.80
N LYS A 161 -34.91 -14.08 13.74
CA LYS A 161 -35.53 -13.67 15.01
C LYS A 161 -35.50 -12.14 15.11
N ALA A 162 -36.68 -11.55 15.26
CA ALA A 162 -36.87 -10.16 15.64
C ALA A 162 -37.16 -10.06 17.15
N SER A 163 -36.62 -9.04 17.79
CA SER A 163 -36.86 -8.67 19.19
C SER A 163 -37.32 -7.22 19.26
N ALA A 164 -38.58 -7.00 19.62
CA ALA A 164 -39.11 -5.68 19.93
C ALA A 164 -39.06 -5.47 21.46
N ASN A 165 -38.26 -4.52 21.91
CA ASN A 165 -38.17 -4.14 23.32
C ASN A 165 -39.03 -2.90 23.57
N LEU A 166 -40.05 -3.04 24.41
CA LEU A 166 -40.95 -1.96 24.80
C LEU A 166 -40.55 -1.45 26.18
N THR A 167 -40.30 -0.15 26.31
CA THR A 167 -40.19 0.52 27.62
C THR A 167 -41.51 1.17 27.98
N PHE A 168 -41.99 0.98 29.20
CA PHE A 168 -43.31 1.47 29.60
C PHE A 168 -43.36 1.98 31.05
N LEU A 169 -44.33 2.85 31.30
CA LEU A 169 -44.73 3.36 32.61
C LEU A 169 -46.15 2.89 32.93
N GLY A 170 -46.45 2.67 34.21
CA GLY A 170 -47.71 2.08 34.67
C GLY A 170 -47.65 0.55 34.76
N ASN A 171 -48.81 -0.09 34.75
CA ASN A 171 -48.96 -1.51 34.98
C ASN A 171 -48.85 -2.32 33.68
N GLY A 172 -47.77 -3.11 33.54
CA GLY A 172 -47.46 -3.88 32.33
C GLY A 172 -48.49 -4.95 31.93
N THR A 173 -49.44 -5.28 32.82
CA THR A 173 -50.54 -6.22 32.51
C THR A 173 -51.56 -5.65 31.51
N TYR A 174 -51.53 -4.33 31.27
CA TYR A 174 -52.40 -3.63 30.31
C TYR A 174 -51.75 -3.39 28.95
N LEU A 175 -50.57 -3.97 28.68
CA LEU A 175 -49.91 -3.80 27.38
C LEU A 175 -50.72 -4.42 26.25
N ASP A 176 -50.92 -3.63 25.20
CA ASP A 176 -51.56 -4.08 23.96
C ASP A 176 -50.60 -4.90 23.09
N ASN A 177 -51.13 -5.47 22.02
CA ASN A 177 -50.37 -6.33 21.12
C ASN A 177 -49.24 -5.61 20.40
N VAL A 178 -48.22 -6.38 20.01
CA VAL A 178 -47.20 -6.00 19.05
C VAL A 178 -47.38 -6.85 17.80
N SER A 179 -47.60 -6.22 16.65
CA SER A 179 -47.58 -6.88 15.34
C SER A 179 -46.20 -6.80 14.72
N PHE A 180 -45.76 -7.91 14.12
CA PHE A 180 -44.56 -8.03 13.32
C PHE A 180 -44.98 -8.31 11.88
N VAL A 181 -44.57 -7.48 10.94
CA VAL A 181 -44.80 -7.66 9.50
C VAL A 181 -43.44 -7.80 8.82
N TRP A 182 -43.18 -8.98 8.29
CA TRP A 182 -41.97 -9.32 7.54
C TRP A 182 -42.27 -9.17 6.05
N ASN A 183 -41.49 -8.37 5.33
CA ASN A 183 -41.70 -8.07 3.92
C ASN A 183 -40.54 -8.60 3.06
N TYR A 184 -40.89 -9.04 1.85
CA TYR A 184 -39.93 -9.25 0.77
C TYR A 184 -39.34 -7.91 0.30
N PRO A 185 -38.19 -7.91 -0.41
CA PRO A 185 -37.56 -6.68 -0.93
C PRO A 185 -38.42 -5.83 -1.87
N ASN A 186 -39.49 -6.38 -2.43
CA ASN A 186 -40.46 -5.66 -3.26
C ASN A 186 -41.56 -4.96 -2.43
N GLY A 187 -41.49 -5.02 -1.11
CA GLY A 187 -42.47 -4.47 -0.17
C GLY A 187 -43.73 -5.32 0.01
N SER A 188 -43.81 -6.52 -0.58
CA SER A 188 -44.93 -7.43 -0.33
C SER A 188 -44.75 -8.21 0.97
N GLU A 189 -45.84 -8.40 1.71
CA GLU A 189 -45.84 -9.16 2.96
C GLU A 189 -45.43 -10.62 2.69
N ALA A 190 -44.43 -11.07 3.45
CA ALA A 190 -43.94 -12.44 3.43
C ALA A 190 -44.51 -13.27 4.58
N PHE A 191 -44.61 -12.67 5.76
CA PHE A 191 -45.11 -13.30 6.98
C PHE A 191 -45.53 -12.21 7.97
N ASN A 192 -46.61 -12.45 8.72
CA ASN A 192 -47.01 -11.58 9.82
C ASN A 192 -47.35 -12.38 11.07
N GLU A 193 -47.17 -11.74 12.23
CA GLU A 193 -47.47 -12.34 13.52
C GLU A 193 -47.82 -11.25 14.54
N THR A 194 -48.83 -11.50 15.37
CA THR A 194 -49.20 -10.62 16.48
C THR A 194 -48.96 -11.32 17.80
N LYS A 195 -48.32 -10.64 18.75
CA LYS A 195 -47.98 -11.14 20.08
C LYS A 195 -48.45 -10.18 21.16
N THR A 196 -49.09 -10.71 22.19
CA THR A 196 -49.39 -9.93 23.40
C THR A 196 -48.19 -9.97 24.34
N PRO A 197 -47.60 -8.82 24.71
CA PRO A 197 -46.55 -8.76 25.73
C PRO A 197 -47.06 -9.30 27.07
N ILE A 198 -46.21 -10.00 27.81
CA ILE A 198 -46.54 -10.50 29.15
C ILE A 198 -45.61 -9.82 30.14
N SER A 199 -46.14 -8.89 30.93
CA SER A 199 -45.41 -8.27 32.04
C SER A 199 -46.32 -8.10 33.26
N ILE A 200 -45.76 -8.30 34.45
CA ILE A 200 -46.42 -8.05 35.75
C ILE A 200 -45.76 -6.86 36.48
N GLU A 201 -44.82 -6.18 35.82
CA GLU A 201 -44.04 -5.10 36.41
C GLU A 201 -44.82 -3.79 36.39
N THR A 202 -44.55 -2.93 37.38
CA THR A 202 -44.95 -1.53 37.36
C THR A 202 -43.74 -0.70 36.95
N ASN A 203 -43.82 -0.02 35.81
CA ASN A 203 -42.70 0.65 35.12
C ASN A 203 -41.56 -0.33 34.78
N GLY A 204 -41.35 -0.62 33.50
CA GLY A 204 -40.34 -1.60 33.13
C GLY A 204 -40.10 -1.70 31.64
N SER A 205 -39.49 -2.80 31.24
CA SER A 205 -39.24 -3.14 29.84
C SER A 205 -39.66 -4.58 29.56
N VAL A 206 -40.26 -4.84 28.40
CA VAL A 206 -40.62 -6.19 27.97
C VAL A 206 -40.15 -6.44 26.55
N GLU A 207 -39.53 -7.59 26.32
CA GLU A 207 -39.14 -8.05 24.99
C GLU A 207 -40.20 -8.99 24.41
N VAL A 208 -40.56 -8.74 23.16
CA VAL A 208 -41.47 -9.57 22.37
C VAL A 208 -40.72 -10.08 21.15
N TYR A 209 -40.85 -11.38 20.87
CA TYR A 209 -40.12 -12.02 19.78
C TYR A 209 -41.05 -12.50 18.67
N SER A 210 -40.59 -12.35 17.42
CA SER A 210 -41.17 -13.01 16.24
C SER A 210 -40.11 -13.80 15.48
N TYR A 211 -40.53 -14.90 14.87
CA TYR A 211 -39.66 -15.82 14.16
C TYR A 211 -40.18 -16.11 12.76
N TRP A 212 -39.34 -15.95 11.74
CA TRP A 212 -39.70 -16.24 10.35
C TRP A 212 -38.68 -17.16 9.68
N THR A 213 -39.12 -18.32 9.17
CA THR A 213 -38.28 -19.19 8.33
C THR A 213 -38.26 -18.67 6.91
N ILE A 214 -37.12 -18.13 6.51
CA ILE A 214 -36.92 -17.46 5.23
C ILE A 214 -36.79 -18.50 4.11
N ASN A 215 -37.40 -18.22 2.97
CA ASN A 215 -37.47 -19.12 1.81
C ASN A 215 -37.03 -18.46 0.48
N PHE A 216 -36.55 -17.21 0.51
CA PHE A 216 -36.18 -16.43 -0.67
C PHE A 216 -34.84 -15.72 -0.46
N VAL A 217 -33.97 -15.72 -1.48
CA VAL A 217 -32.67 -15.03 -1.46
C VAL A 217 -32.84 -13.62 -2.01
N GLY A 218 -32.27 -12.62 -1.36
CA GLY A 218 -32.37 -11.22 -1.78
C GLY A 218 -31.75 -10.27 -0.76
N THR A 219 -31.74 -8.98 -1.09
CA THR A 219 -31.22 -7.92 -0.23
C THR A 219 -32.34 -6.95 0.15
N ASN A 220 -32.24 -6.28 1.29
CA ASN A 220 -33.23 -5.34 1.82
C ASN A 220 -34.59 -5.98 2.14
N PHE A 221 -34.59 -7.13 2.79
CA PHE A 221 -35.80 -7.56 3.50
C PHE A 221 -36.06 -6.63 4.66
N GLU A 222 -37.33 -6.52 5.05
CA GLU A 222 -37.79 -5.60 6.08
C GLU A 222 -38.60 -6.39 7.11
N VAL A 223 -38.44 -6.04 8.38
CA VAL A 223 -39.40 -6.38 9.43
C VAL A 223 -39.83 -5.10 10.13
N VAL A 224 -41.14 -4.91 10.25
CA VAL A 224 -41.75 -3.79 10.97
C VAL A 224 -42.41 -4.34 12.22
N ALA A 225 -42.02 -3.85 13.39
CA ALA A 225 -42.70 -4.13 14.65
C ALA A 225 -43.55 -2.91 15.04
N SER A 226 -44.84 -3.10 15.29
CA SER A 226 -45.78 -2.04 15.65
C SER A 226 -46.53 -2.38 16.93
N TYR A 227 -46.44 -1.51 17.94
CA TYR A 227 -47.28 -1.57 19.14
C TYR A 227 -48.67 -1.00 18.83
N GLU A 228 -49.72 -1.76 19.14
CA GLU A 228 -51.11 -1.48 18.74
C GLU A 228 -51.92 -0.70 19.81
N GLY A 229 -51.25 -0.17 20.83
CA GLY A 229 -51.92 0.60 21.88
C GLY A 229 -52.38 1.99 21.44
N VAL A 230 -52.95 2.74 22.39
CA VAL A 230 -53.56 4.07 22.17
C VAL A 230 -52.63 5.05 21.44
N ALA A 231 -51.35 5.05 21.81
CA ALA A 231 -50.28 5.75 21.10
C ALA A 231 -49.43 4.71 20.33
N PRO A 232 -49.71 4.44 19.05
CA PRO A 232 -49.00 3.43 18.30
C PRO A 232 -47.55 3.86 18.06
N LEU A 233 -46.63 2.93 18.27
CA LEU A 233 -45.21 3.09 17.99
C LEU A 233 -44.78 2.00 17.01
N SER A 234 -43.91 2.33 16.07
CA SER A 234 -43.36 1.35 15.13
C SER A 234 -41.88 1.55 14.93
N ASP A 235 -41.15 0.45 14.75
CA ASP A 235 -39.75 0.46 14.37
C ASP A 235 -39.50 -0.59 13.28
N THR A 236 -38.49 -0.35 12.46
CA THR A 236 -38.20 -1.12 11.25
C THR A 236 -36.74 -1.56 11.23
N ALA A 237 -36.51 -2.84 10.97
CA ALA A 237 -35.17 -3.39 10.76
C ALA A 237 -35.04 -4.04 9.39
N TYR A 238 -33.83 -3.96 8.83
CA TYR A 238 -33.50 -4.51 7.51
C TYR A 238 -32.47 -5.64 7.62
N PHE A 239 -32.57 -6.61 6.72
CA PHE A 239 -31.61 -7.69 6.61
C PHE A 239 -31.50 -8.23 5.18
N ASP A 240 -30.43 -8.97 4.94
CA ASP A 240 -30.20 -9.65 3.68
C ASP A 240 -30.30 -11.16 3.86
N VAL A 241 -30.66 -11.85 2.78
CA VAL A 241 -30.77 -13.30 2.74
C VAL A 241 -29.87 -13.82 1.64
N ILE A 242 -28.89 -14.64 2.03
CA ILE A 242 -27.91 -15.25 1.13
C ILE A 242 -28.28 -16.71 0.83
N PRO A 243 -27.78 -17.29 -0.29
CA PRO A 243 -27.92 -18.72 -0.54
C PRO A 243 -27.36 -19.55 0.62
N ARG A 244 -27.94 -20.73 0.85
CA ARG A 244 -27.44 -21.66 1.86
C ARG A 244 -26.02 -22.10 1.51
N ARG A 245 -25.07 -21.93 2.43
CA ARG A 245 -23.63 -22.16 2.17
C ARG A 245 -23.11 -23.45 2.77
N VAL A 246 -23.92 -24.15 3.57
CA VAL A 246 -23.61 -25.47 4.14
C VAL A 246 -24.72 -26.45 3.80
N LYS A 247 -24.34 -27.56 3.18
CA LYS A 247 -25.22 -28.70 2.92
C LYS A 247 -25.17 -29.71 4.06
N THR A 248 -23.96 -30.06 4.51
CA THR A 248 -23.73 -31.13 5.49
C THR A 248 -22.93 -30.63 6.68
N TRP A 249 -23.41 -30.86 7.90
CA TRP A 249 -22.71 -30.46 9.13
C TRP A 249 -21.83 -31.61 9.66
N LYS A 250 -20.61 -31.29 10.10
CA LYS A 250 -19.59 -32.21 10.61
C LYS A 250 -19.06 -31.68 11.95
N ASN A 251 -19.82 -31.92 13.03
CA ASN A 251 -19.55 -31.33 14.36
C ASN A 251 -19.11 -32.36 15.40
N GLN A 252 -18.74 -33.57 14.99
CA GLN A 252 -18.24 -34.62 15.87
C GLN A 252 -16.84 -35.05 15.42
N SER A 253 -15.99 -35.45 16.37
CA SER A 253 -14.69 -36.04 16.08
C SER A 253 -14.84 -37.32 15.26
N ILE A 254 -13.84 -37.55 14.40
CA ILE A 254 -13.80 -38.64 13.44
C ILE A 254 -13.10 -39.82 14.11
N THR A 255 -13.90 -40.83 14.47
CA THR A 255 -13.48 -42.01 15.27
C THR A 255 -13.38 -43.30 14.45
N SER A 256 -13.71 -43.22 13.15
CA SER A 256 -13.56 -44.30 12.19
C SER A 256 -13.30 -43.71 10.81
N ASN A 257 -12.60 -44.45 9.93
CA ASN A 257 -12.25 -43.97 8.61
C ASN A 257 -13.46 -43.39 7.86
N GLU A 258 -13.31 -42.19 7.32
CA GLU A 258 -14.38 -41.45 6.67
C GLU A 258 -13.90 -40.76 5.39
N GLU A 259 -14.79 -40.66 4.42
CA GLU A 259 -14.58 -39.91 3.18
C GLU A 259 -15.64 -38.82 3.01
N TRP A 260 -15.20 -37.57 2.86
CA TRP A 260 -16.06 -36.42 2.61
C TRP A 260 -16.22 -36.21 1.10
N ASN A 261 -17.39 -36.61 0.61
CA ASN A 261 -17.73 -36.64 -0.80
C ASN A 261 -18.17 -35.28 -1.35
N LEU A 262 -17.80 -34.98 -2.61
CA LEU A 262 -18.15 -33.70 -3.25
C LEU A 262 -19.66 -33.46 -3.34
N THR A 263 -20.47 -34.52 -3.42
CA THR A 263 -21.95 -34.41 -3.43
C THR A 263 -22.51 -33.84 -2.13
N ASP A 264 -21.80 -33.97 -1.02
CA ASP A 264 -22.21 -33.51 0.30
C ASP A 264 -21.58 -32.15 0.68
N SER A 265 -20.66 -31.67 -0.16
CA SER A 265 -20.09 -30.33 -0.10
C SER A 265 -21.13 -29.26 -0.49
N PRO A 266 -21.13 -28.08 0.14
CA PRO A 266 -20.17 -27.66 1.16
C PRO A 266 -20.45 -28.22 2.56
N PHE A 267 -19.38 -28.53 3.29
CA PHE A 267 -19.40 -28.96 4.68
C PHE A 267 -19.35 -27.77 5.63
N GLY A 268 -19.99 -27.88 6.80
CA GLY A 268 -19.91 -26.92 7.88
C GLY A 268 -19.39 -27.56 9.17
N VAL A 269 -18.53 -26.87 9.90
CA VAL A 269 -17.91 -27.31 11.14
C VAL A 269 -18.06 -26.21 12.20
N CYS A 270 -18.88 -26.43 13.21
CA CYS A 270 -19.10 -25.49 14.34
C CYS A 270 -18.54 -26.01 15.68
N ALA A 271 -17.60 -26.95 15.64
CA ALA A 271 -16.95 -27.50 16.83
C ALA A 271 -15.46 -27.71 16.56
N ASN A 272 -14.68 -27.89 17.62
CA ASN A 272 -13.30 -28.38 17.48
C ASN A 272 -13.38 -29.88 17.26
N ILE A 273 -13.13 -30.32 16.03
CA ILE A 273 -13.21 -31.74 15.66
C ILE A 273 -11.81 -32.32 15.59
N THR A 274 -11.66 -33.57 16.04
CA THR A 274 -10.40 -34.30 16.01
C THR A 274 -10.52 -35.49 15.07
N ILE A 275 -9.53 -35.70 14.21
CA ILE A 275 -9.28 -36.99 13.57
C ILE A 275 -8.47 -37.80 14.56
N GLU A 276 -9.08 -38.82 15.18
CA GLU A 276 -8.41 -39.60 16.22
C GLU A 276 -7.25 -40.44 15.67
N SER A 277 -6.37 -40.91 16.57
CA SER A 277 -5.29 -41.85 16.22
C SER A 277 -5.81 -43.05 15.43
N ASP A 278 -5.02 -43.52 14.48
CA ASP A 278 -5.33 -44.67 13.61
C ASP A 278 -6.58 -44.50 12.72
N VAL A 279 -7.13 -43.29 12.64
CA VAL A 279 -8.28 -42.94 11.80
C VAL A 279 -7.85 -42.07 10.64
N LYS A 280 -8.40 -42.36 9.46
CA LYS A 280 -8.17 -41.59 8.23
C LYS A 280 -9.40 -40.80 7.82
N LEU A 281 -9.23 -39.48 7.64
CA LEU A 281 -10.15 -38.64 6.90
C LEU A 281 -9.61 -38.37 5.50
N THR A 282 -10.42 -38.66 4.48
CA THR A 282 -10.16 -38.24 3.10
C THR A 282 -11.18 -37.20 2.66
N VAL A 283 -10.74 -36.03 2.19
CA VAL A 283 -11.61 -35.00 1.62
C VAL A 283 -11.36 -34.91 0.12
N LEU A 284 -12.42 -35.09 -0.68
CA LEU A 284 -12.29 -35.13 -2.13
C LEU A 284 -12.10 -33.72 -2.72
N ALA A 285 -11.34 -33.65 -3.83
CA ALA A 285 -11.05 -32.42 -4.57
C ALA A 285 -12.30 -31.59 -4.89
N GLY A 286 -12.17 -30.26 -4.84
CA GLY A 286 -13.26 -29.31 -5.08
C GLY A 286 -14.21 -29.10 -3.89
N SER A 287 -14.06 -29.86 -2.80
CA SER A 287 -14.87 -29.69 -1.60
C SER A 287 -14.61 -28.33 -0.93
N THR A 288 -15.66 -27.75 -0.33
CA THR A 288 -15.55 -26.56 0.52
C THR A 288 -15.97 -26.89 1.94
N ILE A 289 -15.14 -26.54 2.91
CA ILE A 289 -15.38 -26.71 4.35
C ILE A 289 -15.45 -25.32 4.98
N ARG A 290 -16.54 -25.04 5.67
CA ARG A 290 -16.80 -23.76 6.35
C ARG A 290 -16.76 -23.93 7.86
N PHE A 291 -15.82 -23.24 8.51
CA PHE A 291 -15.62 -23.28 9.96
C PHE A 291 -16.33 -22.10 10.62
N CYS A 292 -17.15 -22.39 11.62
CA CYS A 292 -17.79 -21.36 12.45
C CYS A 292 -16.76 -20.66 13.34
N PRO A 293 -17.13 -19.52 13.95
CA PRO A 293 -16.26 -18.83 14.88
C PRO A 293 -15.60 -19.77 15.89
N ASP A 294 -14.28 -19.65 16.05
CA ASP A 294 -13.45 -20.43 16.98
C ASP A 294 -13.36 -21.95 16.76
N ALA A 295 -13.94 -22.48 15.68
CA ALA A 295 -13.82 -23.90 15.35
C ALA A 295 -12.41 -24.25 14.83
N SER A 296 -12.02 -25.52 14.98
CA SER A 296 -10.73 -26.06 14.53
C SER A 296 -10.85 -27.48 14.00
N LEU A 297 -9.83 -27.91 13.24
CA LEU A 297 -9.60 -29.31 12.88
C LEU A 297 -8.27 -29.75 13.48
N THR A 298 -8.29 -30.69 14.42
CA THR A 298 -7.09 -31.31 14.99
C THR A 298 -6.87 -32.68 14.35
N VAL A 299 -5.62 -32.99 13.99
CA VAL A 299 -5.23 -34.22 13.29
C VAL A 299 -4.29 -35.00 14.21
N ARG A 300 -4.78 -36.10 14.78
CA ARG A 300 -3.99 -37.10 15.51
C ARG A 300 -3.87 -38.42 14.75
N GLY A 301 -4.62 -38.58 13.65
CA GLY A 301 -4.57 -39.72 12.73
C GLY A 301 -4.01 -39.31 11.37
N THR A 302 -4.73 -39.64 10.30
CA THR A 302 -4.33 -39.35 8.92
C THR A 302 -5.30 -38.38 8.26
N LEU A 303 -4.78 -37.31 7.64
CA LEU A 303 -5.56 -36.37 6.84
C LEU A 303 -5.09 -36.37 5.38
N VAL A 304 -5.99 -36.72 4.46
CA VAL A 304 -5.73 -36.67 3.01
C VAL A 304 -6.64 -35.65 2.34
N MET A 305 -6.02 -34.62 1.77
CA MET A 305 -6.62 -33.55 0.98
C MET A 305 -5.82 -33.36 -0.31
N GLU A 306 -6.12 -34.16 -1.33
CA GLU A 306 -5.51 -34.04 -2.66
C GLU A 306 -6.45 -33.34 -3.64
N GLY A 307 -6.27 -32.04 -3.80
CA GLY A 307 -6.97 -31.23 -4.79
C GLY A 307 -6.29 -31.23 -6.17
N PHE A 308 -6.88 -30.49 -7.10
CA PHE A 308 -6.30 -30.19 -8.41
C PHE A 308 -6.16 -28.69 -8.60
N SER A 309 -5.25 -28.24 -9.47
CA SER A 309 -5.08 -26.83 -9.82
C SER A 309 -6.38 -26.14 -10.26
N THR A 310 -7.26 -26.87 -10.95
CA THR A 310 -8.59 -26.43 -11.41
C THR A 310 -9.71 -26.66 -10.40
N SER A 311 -9.49 -27.49 -9.37
CA SER A 311 -10.49 -27.92 -8.40
C SER A 311 -9.85 -28.10 -7.02
N ASN A 312 -9.49 -26.97 -6.40
CA ASN A 312 -8.85 -26.94 -5.10
C ASN A 312 -9.84 -27.32 -3.99
N ILE A 313 -9.37 -27.93 -2.91
CA ILE A 313 -10.14 -28.06 -1.66
C ILE A 313 -10.05 -26.72 -0.92
N THR A 314 -11.18 -26.20 -0.42
CA THR A 314 -11.24 -24.88 0.22
C THR A 314 -11.69 -24.98 1.67
N LEU A 315 -10.85 -24.55 2.61
CA LEU A 315 -11.14 -24.38 4.03
C LEU A 315 -11.32 -22.88 4.30
N THR A 316 -12.47 -22.48 4.83
CA THR A 316 -12.82 -21.07 4.95
C THR A 316 -13.79 -20.79 6.09
N SER A 317 -14.04 -19.52 6.37
CA SER A 317 -14.99 -19.09 7.39
C SER A 317 -16.45 -19.36 7.00
N TYR A 318 -17.26 -19.74 7.99
CA TYR A 318 -18.72 -19.74 7.90
C TYR A 318 -19.31 -18.34 8.16
N SER A 319 -18.60 -17.44 8.85
CA SER A 319 -19.08 -16.08 9.09
C SER A 319 -19.36 -15.34 7.79
N TYR A 320 -20.28 -14.39 7.84
CA TYR A 320 -20.62 -13.54 6.69
C TYR A 320 -20.93 -12.11 7.16
N PRO A 321 -20.21 -11.10 6.65
CA PRO A 321 -18.98 -11.22 5.86
C PRO A 321 -17.85 -11.91 6.65
N ALA A 322 -16.97 -12.61 5.95
CA ALA A 322 -15.83 -13.29 6.58
C ALA A 322 -14.78 -12.27 7.03
N SER A 323 -14.17 -12.52 8.18
CA SER A 323 -13.14 -11.69 8.79
C SER A 323 -11.89 -12.51 9.14
N LYS A 324 -10.73 -11.86 9.10
CA LYS A 324 -9.43 -12.45 9.46
C LYS A 324 -9.48 -12.96 10.91
N GLY A 325 -9.21 -14.24 11.13
CA GLY A 325 -9.24 -14.86 12.46
C GLY A 325 -10.57 -15.48 12.88
N ASP A 326 -11.53 -15.64 11.96
CA ASP A 326 -12.84 -16.22 12.27
C ASP A 326 -12.73 -17.62 12.88
N TRP A 327 -11.84 -18.47 12.37
CA TRP A 327 -11.68 -19.85 12.84
C TRP A 327 -10.21 -20.16 13.13
N LYS A 328 -9.92 -21.14 13.99
CA LYS A 328 -8.58 -21.29 14.57
C LYS A 328 -7.54 -21.77 13.57
N GLY A 329 -7.83 -22.82 12.81
CA GLY A 329 -6.87 -23.44 11.91
C GLY A 329 -6.98 -24.96 11.82
N VAL A 330 -6.03 -25.54 11.09
CA VAL A 330 -5.78 -26.98 11.05
C VAL A 330 -4.51 -27.28 11.84
N PHE A 331 -4.61 -28.18 12.82
CA PHE A 331 -3.53 -28.48 13.76
C PHE A 331 -3.15 -29.96 13.61
N PHE A 332 -1.91 -30.22 13.20
CA PHE A 332 -1.32 -31.56 13.24
C PHE A 332 -0.57 -31.73 14.55
N GLU A 333 -0.89 -32.80 15.27
CA GLU A 333 -0.20 -33.19 16.49
C GLU A 333 0.79 -34.32 16.19
N ASP A 334 1.71 -34.57 17.14
CA ASP A 334 2.78 -35.59 17.04
C ASP A 334 2.25 -37.00 16.73
N GLU A 335 1.02 -37.32 17.17
CA GLU A 335 0.43 -38.63 16.89
C GLU A 335 0.00 -38.82 15.42
N SER A 336 -0.03 -37.74 14.62
CA SER A 336 -0.46 -37.81 13.23
C SER A 336 0.47 -38.68 12.37
N VAL A 337 -0.11 -39.31 11.35
CA VAL A 337 0.66 -40.20 10.46
C VAL A 337 1.26 -39.39 9.31
N ASP A 338 2.48 -38.91 9.49
CA ASP A 338 3.22 -38.08 8.54
C ASP A 338 3.26 -38.65 7.12
N ALA A 339 3.69 -39.91 6.99
CA ALA A 339 3.91 -40.56 5.70
C ALA A 339 2.63 -40.74 4.86
N GLU A 340 1.46 -40.68 5.49
CA GLU A 340 0.16 -40.84 4.82
C GLU A 340 -0.64 -39.53 4.74
N SER A 341 -0.26 -38.50 5.50
CA SER A 341 -0.98 -37.24 5.52
C SER A 341 -0.50 -36.32 4.39
N VAL A 342 -1.44 -35.83 3.59
CA VAL A 342 -1.16 -35.09 2.36
C VAL A 342 -2.11 -33.91 2.23
N LEU A 343 -1.57 -32.69 2.10
CA LEU A 343 -2.30 -31.48 1.73
C LEU A 343 -1.69 -30.93 0.44
N ASN A 344 -2.40 -31.11 -0.67
CA ASN A 344 -1.99 -30.64 -1.99
C ASN A 344 -3.13 -29.90 -2.70
N HIS A 345 -2.85 -28.76 -3.32
CA HIS A 345 -3.85 -27.92 -3.99
C HIS A 345 -5.05 -27.56 -3.08
N ILE A 346 -4.70 -26.96 -1.94
CA ILE A 346 -5.68 -26.52 -0.95
C ILE A 346 -5.66 -25.00 -0.80
N LYS A 347 -6.81 -24.44 -0.41
CA LYS A 347 -6.98 -23.03 -0.08
C LYS A 347 -7.44 -22.91 1.37
N VAL A 348 -6.75 -22.12 2.18
CA VAL A 348 -7.09 -21.84 3.58
C VAL A 348 -7.33 -20.35 3.72
N ASN A 349 -8.53 -19.92 4.12
CA ASN A 349 -8.87 -18.50 4.19
C ASN A 349 -9.46 -18.11 5.54
N TYR A 350 -9.12 -16.92 6.02
CA TYR A 350 -9.74 -16.28 7.19
C TYR A 350 -9.51 -17.03 8.51
N SER A 351 -8.43 -17.80 8.62
CA SER A 351 -8.06 -18.50 9.86
C SER A 351 -7.36 -17.58 10.85
N GLN A 352 -7.08 -18.07 12.06
CA GLN A 352 -6.12 -17.46 12.98
C GLN A 352 -4.72 -17.91 12.58
N GLN A 353 -4.47 -19.21 12.70
CA GLN A 353 -3.31 -19.91 12.17
C GLN A 353 -3.80 -20.76 10.98
N GLY A 354 -3.17 -20.68 9.81
CA GLY A 354 -3.62 -21.47 8.65
C GLY A 354 -3.45 -22.97 8.90
N ILE A 355 -2.18 -23.39 9.01
CA ILE A 355 -1.78 -24.77 9.31
C ILE A 355 -0.73 -24.71 10.40
N VAL A 356 -0.90 -25.52 11.44
CA VAL A 356 0.04 -25.67 12.55
C VAL A 356 0.53 -27.11 12.59
N LEU A 357 1.84 -27.28 12.69
CA LEU A 357 2.51 -28.57 12.75
C LEU A 357 3.27 -28.68 14.08
N ASN A 358 2.83 -29.57 14.95
CA ASN A 358 3.47 -29.85 16.24
C ASN A 358 4.12 -31.23 16.17
N SER A 359 5.44 -31.28 16.01
CA SER A 359 6.18 -32.54 15.82
C SER A 359 5.61 -33.42 14.70
N ALA A 360 5.10 -32.78 13.64
CA ALA A 360 4.40 -33.43 12.54
C ALA A 360 4.93 -32.94 11.19
N SER A 361 5.20 -33.87 10.28
CA SER A 361 5.85 -33.62 9.00
C SER A 361 5.03 -34.18 7.81
N PRO A 362 3.75 -33.76 7.63
CA PRO A 362 2.94 -34.21 6.51
C PRO A 362 3.47 -33.69 5.16
N SER A 363 3.02 -34.30 4.06
CA SER A 363 3.34 -33.82 2.71
C SER A 363 2.51 -32.58 2.37
N LEU A 364 3.18 -31.43 2.19
CA LEU A 364 2.55 -30.13 1.93
C LEU A 364 3.02 -29.54 0.60
N ALA A 365 2.09 -29.28 -0.33
CA ALA A 365 2.42 -28.67 -1.63
C ALA A 365 1.26 -27.84 -2.21
N ASN A 366 1.57 -26.81 -3.00
CA ASN A 366 0.58 -25.99 -3.71
C ASN A 366 -0.53 -25.46 -2.80
N ILE A 367 -0.15 -24.97 -1.62
CA ILE A 367 -1.06 -24.48 -0.58
C ILE A 367 -1.22 -22.97 -0.75
N LYS A 368 -2.45 -22.47 -0.76
CA LYS A 368 -2.72 -21.03 -0.74
C LYS A 368 -3.43 -20.62 0.54
N ILE A 369 -2.80 -19.78 1.35
CA ILE A 369 -3.35 -19.27 2.60
C ILE A 369 -3.59 -17.77 2.48
N THR A 370 -4.78 -17.29 2.85
CA THR A 370 -5.09 -15.86 2.80
C THR A 370 -5.81 -15.37 4.06
N ASN A 371 -5.51 -14.13 4.46
CA ASN A 371 -6.19 -13.43 5.55
C ASN A 371 -6.11 -14.16 6.91
N SER A 372 -4.95 -14.68 7.29
CA SER A 372 -4.77 -15.35 8.60
C SER A 372 -4.35 -14.38 9.70
N SER A 373 -5.07 -14.32 10.83
CA SER A 373 -4.88 -13.31 11.90
C SER A 373 -3.56 -13.41 12.65
N VAL A 374 -2.90 -14.57 12.64
CA VAL A 374 -1.64 -14.85 13.33
C VAL A 374 -0.56 -15.27 12.32
N SER A 375 -0.73 -16.42 11.67
CA SER A 375 0.30 -16.98 10.79
C SER A 375 -0.33 -17.77 9.66
N GLY A 376 0.32 -17.80 8.49
CA GLY A 376 -0.04 -18.72 7.42
C GLY A 376 0.26 -20.16 7.83
N ILE A 377 1.53 -20.48 8.06
CA ILE A 377 1.97 -21.79 8.55
C ILE A 377 2.84 -21.61 9.79
N GLU A 378 2.61 -22.42 10.81
CA GLU A 378 3.47 -22.53 11.99
C GLU A 378 4.03 -23.95 12.11
N ILE A 379 5.33 -24.05 12.39
CA ILE A 379 6.08 -25.31 12.38
C ILE A 379 6.86 -25.40 13.68
N TYR A 380 6.63 -26.46 14.44
CA TYR A 380 7.28 -26.70 15.72
C TYR A 380 7.89 -28.09 15.70
N GLN A 381 9.19 -28.20 15.98
CA GLN A 381 9.87 -29.49 16.15
C GLN A 381 9.65 -30.48 14.99
N SER A 382 9.59 -29.98 13.75
CA SER A 382 9.19 -30.75 12.57
C SER A 382 10.19 -30.62 11.41
N VAL A 383 10.12 -31.54 10.44
CA VAL A 383 10.96 -31.52 9.23
C VAL A 383 10.07 -31.37 8.00
N VAL A 384 10.00 -30.15 7.47
CA VAL A 384 8.98 -29.79 6.48
C VAL A 384 9.61 -29.28 5.20
N SER A 385 9.11 -29.74 4.07
CA SER A 385 9.41 -29.18 2.76
C SER A 385 8.14 -28.58 2.15
N LEU A 386 8.17 -27.27 1.89
CA LEU A 386 7.07 -26.49 1.34
C LEU A 386 7.43 -26.07 -0.08
N SER A 387 6.61 -26.46 -1.05
CA SER A 387 6.76 -26.06 -2.45
C SER A 387 5.48 -25.46 -3.02
N GLY A 388 5.60 -24.36 -3.76
CA GLY A 388 4.43 -23.66 -4.32
C GLY A 388 3.49 -23.10 -3.24
N LEU A 389 4.01 -22.77 -2.06
CA LEU A 389 3.24 -22.14 -1.00
C LEU A 389 2.94 -20.69 -1.40
N VAL A 390 1.72 -20.24 -1.17
CA VAL A 390 1.32 -18.84 -1.36
C VAL A 390 0.63 -18.34 -0.09
N VAL A 391 1.25 -17.44 0.67
CA VAL A 391 0.64 -16.80 1.85
C VAL A 391 0.42 -15.32 1.59
N ILE A 392 -0.79 -14.83 1.89
CA ILE A 392 -1.21 -13.48 1.53
C ILE A 392 -2.02 -12.81 2.65
N ASP A 393 -1.73 -11.54 2.96
CA ASP A 393 -2.53 -10.70 3.87
C ASP A 393 -2.63 -11.29 5.31
N SER A 394 -1.58 -11.97 5.77
CA SER A 394 -1.46 -12.59 7.10
C SER A 394 -0.59 -11.78 8.05
N ASP A 395 -0.67 -11.97 9.36
CA ASP A 395 0.27 -11.29 10.28
C ASP A 395 1.70 -11.82 10.04
N ARG A 396 1.91 -13.14 10.09
CA ARG A 396 3.14 -13.79 9.62
C ARG A 396 2.88 -14.67 8.40
N GLY A 397 3.84 -14.75 7.49
CA GLY A 397 3.80 -15.71 6.39
C GLY A 397 4.03 -17.14 6.88
N VAL A 398 5.27 -17.42 7.28
CA VAL A 398 5.70 -18.70 7.84
C VAL A 398 6.44 -18.44 9.16
N TYR A 399 6.11 -19.21 10.19
CA TYR A 399 6.83 -19.25 11.45
C TYR A 399 7.36 -20.67 11.69
N ALA A 400 8.63 -20.80 12.05
CA ALA A 400 9.24 -22.09 12.39
C ALA A 400 10.08 -21.98 13.67
N PHE A 401 9.98 -23.00 14.52
CA PHE A 401 10.68 -23.09 15.79
C PHE A 401 11.23 -24.50 16.00
N GLU A 402 12.50 -24.63 16.39
CA GLU A 402 13.17 -25.91 16.66
C GLU A 402 13.01 -26.92 15.50
N SER A 403 13.07 -26.47 14.24
CA SER A 403 12.61 -27.24 13.08
C SER A 403 13.65 -27.37 11.97
N THR A 404 13.35 -28.17 10.95
CA THR A 404 14.01 -28.08 9.64
C THR A 404 13.01 -27.65 8.59
N LEU A 405 13.27 -26.55 7.88
CA LEU A 405 12.38 -25.99 6.87
C LEU A 405 13.08 -25.82 5.53
N ASN A 406 12.59 -26.54 4.52
CA ASN A 406 12.90 -26.26 3.12
C ASN A 406 11.74 -25.52 2.48
N LEU A 407 11.95 -24.28 2.06
CA LEU A 407 10.94 -23.44 1.41
C LEU A 407 11.36 -23.17 -0.02
N MET A 408 10.61 -23.66 -0.99
CA MET A 408 10.99 -23.60 -2.40
C MET A 408 9.86 -23.04 -3.25
N ASP A 409 10.21 -22.24 -4.25
CA ASP A 409 9.28 -21.81 -5.30
C ASP A 409 7.96 -21.23 -4.73
N SER A 410 8.06 -20.45 -3.64
CA SER A 410 6.93 -19.99 -2.83
C SER A 410 6.80 -18.46 -2.81
N GLU A 411 5.59 -17.96 -2.57
CA GLU A 411 5.25 -16.54 -2.51
C GLU A 411 4.70 -16.15 -1.14
N ILE A 412 5.33 -15.20 -0.46
CA ILE A 412 4.87 -14.63 0.81
C ILE A 412 4.63 -13.14 0.60
N LEU A 413 3.36 -12.71 0.64
CA LEU A 413 2.93 -11.41 0.12
C LEU A 413 2.10 -10.63 1.15
N ARG A 414 2.40 -9.34 1.35
CA ARG A 414 1.56 -8.43 2.16
C ARG A 414 1.31 -8.93 3.58
N CYS A 415 2.34 -9.51 4.19
CA CYS A 415 2.33 -9.89 5.60
C CYS A 415 3.02 -8.83 6.45
N ASN A 416 2.79 -8.84 7.77
CA ASN A 416 3.57 -8.00 8.67
C ASN A 416 5.01 -8.53 8.78
N ASP A 417 5.19 -9.83 8.96
CA ASP A 417 6.48 -10.51 8.79
C ASP A 417 6.37 -11.60 7.71
N GLY A 418 7.43 -11.79 6.93
CA GLY A 418 7.51 -12.77 5.86
C GLY A 418 7.75 -14.17 6.42
N VAL A 419 9.02 -14.54 6.58
CA VAL A 419 9.45 -15.83 7.13
C VAL A 419 10.23 -15.58 8.43
N VAL A 420 9.76 -16.13 9.53
CA VAL A 420 10.38 -16.02 10.84
C VAL A 420 10.79 -17.42 11.30
N VAL A 421 12.07 -17.60 11.60
CA VAL A 421 12.59 -18.87 12.09
C VAL A 421 13.46 -18.68 13.33
N ASP A 422 13.35 -19.61 14.26
CA ASP A 422 14.12 -19.63 15.49
C ASP A 422 14.55 -21.07 15.80
N ASP A 423 15.83 -21.26 16.14
CA ASP A 423 16.45 -22.60 16.28
C ASP A 423 16.10 -23.54 15.13
N THR A 424 16.17 -23.05 13.89
CA THR A 424 15.65 -23.76 12.73
C THR A 424 16.63 -23.74 11.57
N ASP A 425 16.89 -24.91 11.01
CA ASP A 425 17.80 -25.06 9.88
C ASP A 425 17.05 -25.27 8.56
N GLY A 426 17.72 -25.05 7.43
CA GLY A 426 17.20 -25.47 6.13
C GLY A 426 17.55 -24.59 4.95
N THR A 427 16.79 -24.74 3.87
CA THR A 427 17.06 -24.06 2.58
C THR A 427 15.85 -23.30 2.08
N PHE A 428 16.03 -22.02 1.79
CA PHE A 428 15.03 -21.19 1.12
C PHE A 428 15.51 -20.91 -0.31
N GLU A 429 14.80 -21.40 -1.32
CA GLU A 429 15.24 -21.32 -2.70
C GLU A 429 14.14 -20.83 -3.66
N ARG A 430 14.47 -19.86 -4.52
CA ARG A 430 13.54 -19.31 -5.55
C ARG A 430 12.21 -18.79 -4.97
N ASN A 431 12.22 -18.25 -3.76
CA ASN A 431 11.03 -17.66 -3.17
C ASN A 431 10.91 -16.17 -3.48
N HIS A 432 9.67 -15.69 -3.47
CA HIS A 432 9.33 -14.30 -3.62
C HIS A 432 8.66 -13.78 -2.35
N ILE A 433 9.36 -12.93 -1.60
CA ILE A 433 8.89 -12.31 -0.37
C ILE A 433 8.68 -10.83 -0.67
N PHE A 434 7.42 -10.37 -0.64
CA PHE A 434 7.07 -9.07 -1.21
C PHE A 434 6.04 -8.29 -0.40
N ALA A 435 6.23 -6.96 -0.35
CA ALA A 435 5.34 -6.03 0.33
C ALA A 435 5.19 -6.36 1.82
N ILE A 436 6.30 -6.60 2.52
CA ILE A 436 6.30 -6.98 3.93
C ILE A 436 6.55 -5.73 4.79
N SER A 437 5.63 -5.39 5.67
CA SER A 437 5.75 -4.16 6.50
C SER A 437 6.69 -4.31 7.69
N GLY A 438 7.38 -5.44 7.83
CA GLY A 438 8.26 -5.77 8.95
C GLY A 438 9.55 -6.43 8.44
N ARG A 439 9.77 -7.70 8.78
CA ARG A 439 10.97 -8.45 8.35
C ARG A 439 10.62 -9.43 7.25
N GLY A 440 11.31 -9.35 6.12
CA GLY A 440 11.23 -10.30 5.02
C GLY A 440 11.63 -11.69 5.49
N ILE A 441 12.85 -11.83 5.99
CA ILE A 441 13.33 -13.04 6.68
C ILE A 441 13.95 -12.63 8.02
N TRP A 442 13.52 -13.29 9.09
CA TRP A 442 14.12 -13.17 10.41
C TRP A 442 14.56 -14.55 10.89
N ALA A 443 15.85 -14.73 11.13
CA ALA A 443 16.41 -15.95 11.66
C ALA A 443 17.12 -15.69 12.99
N SER A 444 16.81 -16.51 13.99
CA SER A 444 17.44 -16.51 15.31
C SER A 444 18.02 -17.89 15.61
N SER A 445 19.25 -17.97 16.12
CA SER A 445 19.89 -19.23 16.50
C SER A 445 19.83 -20.32 15.42
N SER A 446 19.89 -19.93 14.14
CA SER A 446 19.51 -20.79 13.00
C SER A 446 20.66 -20.94 11.99
N SER A 447 20.63 -21.99 11.17
CA SER A 447 21.51 -22.16 10.00
C SER A 447 20.72 -22.30 8.70
N LEU A 448 20.75 -21.28 7.86
CA LEU A 448 20.01 -21.28 6.59
C LEU A 448 20.90 -21.09 5.37
N THR A 449 20.48 -21.74 4.29
CA THR A 449 20.91 -21.43 2.92
C THR A 449 19.79 -20.72 2.17
N ILE A 450 20.03 -19.51 1.70
CA ILE A 450 19.09 -18.67 0.94
C ILE A 450 19.62 -18.51 -0.49
N LYS A 451 18.94 -19.11 -1.47
CA LYS A 451 19.37 -19.15 -2.87
C LYS A 451 18.35 -18.60 -3.85
N ASP A 452 18.79 -17.70 -4.72
CA ASP A 452 17.98 -17.17 -5.83
C ASP A 452 16.61 -16.60 -5.37
N ASN A 453 16.55 -16.03 -4.16
CA ASN A 453 15.31 -15.46 -3.63
C ASN A 453 15.18 -14.00 -4.06
N VAL A 454 13.94 -13.54 -4.17
CA VAL A 454 13.61 -12.13 -4.39
C VAL A 454 12.88 -11.61 -3.15
N ILE A 455 13.54 -10.74 -2.40
CA ILE A 455 13.01 -10.10 -1.20
C ILE A 455 12.90 -8.61 -1.50
N SER A 456 11.69 -8.11 -1.72
CA SER A 456 11.52 -6.73 -2.22
C SER A 456 10.30 -6.02 -1.66
N ALA A 457 10.37 -4.69 -1.60
CA ALA A 457 9.35 -3.85 -0.94
C ALA A 457 9.11 -4.33 0.50
N VAL A 458 10.18 -4.45 1.28
CA VAL A 458 10.13 -4.86 2.69
C VAL A 458 10.77 -3.80 3.57
N ASP A 459 10.33 -3.63 4.81
CA ASP A 459 10.99 -2.70 5.73
C ASP A 459 12.41 -3.20 6.08
N ASN A 460 12.54 -4.49 6.41
CA ASN A 460 13.81 -5.15 6.71
C ASN A 460 13.95 -6.40 5.85
N GLY A 461 15.02 -6.52 5.07
CA GLY A 461 15.32 -7.66 4.21
C GLY A 461 15.57 -8.94 4.99
N ILE A 462 16.82 -9.15 5.42
CA ILE A 462 17.24 -10.31 6.18
C ILE A 462 17.81 -9.87 7.53
N ARG A 463 17.21 -10.36 8.62
CA ARG A 463 17.68 -10.15 9.99
C ARG A 463 18.20 -11.46 10.58
N LEU A 464 19.44 -11.45 11.06
CA LEU A 464 20.11 -12.58 11.68
C LEU A 464 20.53 -12.26 13.12
N GLU A 465 20.23 -13.16 14.03
CA GLU A 465 20.55 -13.03 15.45
C GLU A 465 21.12 -14.35 15.96
N SER A 466 22.32 -14.31 16.54
CA SER A 466 22.97 -15.49 17.14
C SER A 466 23.03 -16.72 16.22
N SER A 467 23.06 -16.51 14.91
CA SER A 467 22.93 -17.55 13.87
C SER A 467 24.30 -17.96 13.32
N GLN A 468 24.41 -19.14 12.72
CA GLN A 468 25.69 -19.64 12.19
C GLN A 468 25.53 -20.35 10.85
N ASP A 469 26.64 -20.47 10.12
CA ASP A 469 26.71 -21.21 8.85
C ASP A 469 25.64 -20.72 7.84
N PHE A 470 25.53 -19.40 7.70
CA PHE A 470 24.50 -18.77 6.88
C PHE A 470 25.04 -18.42 5.50
N LEU A 471 24.37 -18.89 4.45
CA LEU A 471 24.71 -18.61 3.06
C LEU A 471 23.56 -17.85 2.39
N VAL A 472 23.84 -16.68 1.83
CA VAL A 472 22.97 -16.03 0.85
C VAL A 472 23.69 -16.05 -0.49
N GLU A 473 23.01 -16.54 -1.52
CA GLU A 473 23.59 -16.68 -2.84
C GLU A 473 22.58 -16.34 -3.94
N GLY A 474 23.00 -15.57 -4.93
CA GLY A 474 22.20 -15.24 -6.12
C GLY A 474 20.91 -14.46 -5.83
N SER A 475 20.76 -13.90 -4.63
CA SER A 475 19.49 -13.33 -4.18
C SER A 475 19.39 -11.83 -4.44
N ALA A 476 18.19 -11.36 -4.76
CA ALA A 476 17.88 -9.96 -4.96
C ALA A 476 17.14 -9.39 -3.75
N ILE A 477 17.71 -8.35 -3.13
CA ILE A 477 17.22 -7.79 -1.86
C ILE A 477 17.01 -6.29 -2.02
N ASN A 478 15.79 -5.85 -1.77
CA ASN A 478 15.36 -4.47 -1.77
C ASN A 478 14.55 -4.20 -0.49
N ALA A 479 15.16 -3.47 0.44
CA ALA A 479 14.54 -3.13 1.72
C ALA A 479 14.57 -1.63 2.00
N ASP A 480 13.53 -1.11 2.63
CA ASP A 480 13.38 0.33 2.90
C ASP A 480 14.29 0.80 4.05
N VAL A 481 14.56 -0.07 5.04
CA VAL A 481 15.36 0.26 6.23
C VAL A 481 16.68 -0.52 6.27
N PHE A 482 16.63 -1.84 6.46
CA PHE A 482 17.82 -2.69 6.56
C PHE A 482 17.78 -3.77 5.49
N ALA A 483 18.73 -3.81 4.57
CA ALA A 483 18.92 -4.97 3.70
C ALA A 483 19.37 -6.17 4.52
N PHE A 484 20.35 -5.92 5.38
CA PHE A 484 20.90 -6.87 6.33
C PHE A 484 20.98 -6.25 7.71
N TRP A 485 20.40 -6.92 8.69
CA TRP A 485 20.65 -6.66 10.10
C TRP A 485 21.24 -7.91 10.72
N ILE A 486 22.54 -7.88 11.02
CA ILE A 486 23.25 -9.06 11.52
C ILE A 486 23.83 -8.78 12.90
N SER A 487 23.51 -9.65 13.86
CA SER A 487 24.01 -9.58 15.22
C SER A 487 24.44 -10.94 15.75
N LEU A 488 25.58 -10.97 16.46
CA LEU A 488 26.11 -12.14 17.17
C LEU A 488 26.21 -13.42 16.32
N SER A 489 26.30 -13.29 15.00
CA SER A 489 26.25 -14.42 14.06
C SER A 489 27.63 -14.72 13.46
N THR A 490 27.87 -15.96 13.04
CA THR A 490 29.21 -16.46 12.63
C THR A 490 29.17 -17.25 11.32
N ASN A 491 30.31 -17.34 10.64
CA ASN A 491 30.47 -18.06 9.37
C ASN A 491 29.41 -17.66 8.31
N LEU A 492 29.42 -16.37 7.96
CA LEU A 492 28.42 -15.79 7.06
C LEU A 492 29.01 -15.55 5.68
N THR A 493 28.33 -16.04 4.64
CA THR A 493 28.73 -15.85 3.24
C THR A 493 27.58 -15.25 2.43
N PHE A 494 27.88 -14.18 1.69
CA PHE A 494 26.98 -13.51 0.75
C PHE A 494 27.65 -13.54 -0.63
N SER A 495 27.00 -14.07 -1.65
CA SER A 495 27.64 -14.38 -2.92
C SER A 495 26.73 -14.14 -4.12
N ARG A 496 27.16 -13.28 -5.06
CA ARG A 496 26.38 -12.96 -6.28
C ARG A 496 25.01 -12.35 -5.99
N ASP A 497 24.91 -11.62 -4.87
CA ASP A 497 23.66 -10.98 -4.47
C ASP A 497 23.53 -9.59 -5.08
N THR A 498 22.30 -9.15 -5.31
CA THR A 498 21.99 -7.79 -5.77
C THR A 498 21.20 -7.06 -4.69
N ILE A 499 21.77 -5.97 -4.16
CA ILE A 499 21.22 -5.20 -3.06
C ILE A 499 20.95 -3.78 -3.54
N SER A 500 19.67 -3.43 -3.67
CA SER A 500 19.25 -2.15 -4.28
C SER A 500 18.73 -1.13 -3.27
N SER A 501 18.72 -1.41 -1.97
CA SER A 501 18.27 -0.46 -0.95
C SER A 501 18.48 -1.05 0.44
N GLY A 502 18.46 -0.19 1.45
CA GLY A 502 18.53 -0.59 2.86
C GLY A 502 19.95 -0.76 3.39
N ILE A 503 20.12 -0.49 4.68
CA ILE A 503 21.39 -0.51 5.39
C ILE A 503 21.93 -1.94 5.50
N LEU A 504 23.25 -2.10 5.31
CA LEU A 504 23.98 -3.31 5.62
C LEU A 504 24.64 -3.15 6.99
N PHE A 505 24.07 -3.77 8.03
CA PHE A 505 24.52 -3.63 9.41
C PHE A 505 25.10 -4.94 9.96
N PHE A 506 26.40 -4.94 10.23
CA PHE A 506 27.13 -6.09 10.77
C PHE A 506 27.65 -5.81 12.18
N THR A 507 27.14 -6.58 13.16
CA THR A 507 27.57 -6.61 14.56
C THR A 507 27.89 -8.03 15.00
N THR A 508 28.98 -8.56 14.46
CA THR A 508 29.49 -9.92 14.66
C THR A 508 30.87 -9.89 15.33
N THR A 509 31.33 -11.04 15.82
CA THR A 509 32.69 -11.21 16.38
C THR A 509 33.56 -12.10 15.50
N HIS A 510 33.08 -12.45 14.29
CA HIS A 510 33.68 -13.42 13.39
C HIS A 510 33.68 -12.88 11.96
N ASP A 511 34.41 -13.56 11.07
CA ASP A 511 34.58 -13.13 9.69
C ASP A 511 33.29 -13.30 8.87
N VAL A 512 32.96 -12.25 8.10
CA VAL A 512 31.89 -12.25 7.08
C VAL A 512 32.53 -12.13 5.71
N LEU A 513 32.16 -13.00 4.77
CA LEU A 513 32.59 -12.92 3.38
C LEU A 513 31.43 -12.44 2.49
N MET A 514 31.63 -11.32 1.81
CA MET A 514 30.78 -10.86 0.71
C MET A 514 31.57 -10.99 -0.58
N MET A 515 30.99 -11.61 -1.61
CA MET A 515 31.70 -11.98 -2.83
C MET A 515 30.85 -11.73 -4.08
N ASN A 516 31.41 -11.06 -5.09
CA ASN A 516 30.75 -10.85 -6.39
C ASN A 516 29.35 -10.22 -6.28
N SER A 517 29.07 -9.46 -5.22
CA SER A 517 27.76 -8.87 -4.95
C SER A 517 27.74 -7.40 -5.36
N THR A 518 26.59 -6.95 -5.84
CA THR A 518 26.38 -5.56 -6.30
C THR A 518 25.46 -4.83 -5.33
N ILE A 519 25.92 -3.70 -4.80
CA ILE A 519 25.22 -2.86 -3.83
C ILE A 519 25.04 -1.47 -4.45
N THR A 520 23.89 -1.21 -5.07
CA THR A 520 23.70 -0.03 -5.93
C THR A 520 23.04 1.16 -5.23
N SER A 521 22.28 0.93 -4.16
CA SER A 521 21.35 1.97 -3.66
C SER A 521 21.01 1.91 -2.15
N SER A 522 21.86 1.29 -1.32
CA SER A 522 21.75 1.41 0.14
C SER A 522 21.91 2.89 0.56
N PRO A 523 20.85 3.59 1.02
CA PRO A 523 20.98 4.96 1.47
C PRO A 523 21.67 4.93 2.85
N GLU A 524 22.90 5.42 2.90
CA GLU A 524 23.74 5.54 4.09
C GLU A 524 24.20 4.24 4.76
N SER A 525 25.53 4.10 4.90
CA SER A 525 26.23 3.35 5.93
C SER A 525 26.24 1.82 5.79
N PHE A 526 27.10 1.29 4.92
CA PHE A 526 27.67 -0.03 5.13
C PHE A 526 28.35 0.00 6.51
N ARG A 527 27.73 -0.60 7.52
CA ARG A 527 28.13 -0.49 8.92
C ARG A 527 28.77 -1.77 9.39
N VAL A 528 30.02 -1.66 9.83
CA VAL A 528 30.75 -2.76 10.45
C VAL A 528 31.14 -2.36 11.87
N SER A 529 30.66 -3.09 12.86
CA SER A 529 30.85 -2.72 14.27
C SER A 529 30.94 -3.90 15.22
N GLY A 530 31.23 -3.63 16.49
CA GLY A 530 31.21 -4.66 17.54
C GLY A 530 32.36 -5.66 17.49
N GLY A 531 33.47 -5.31 16.86
CA GLY A 531 34.60 -6.24 16.67
C GLY A 531 34.54 -7.05 15.37
N SER A 532 33.59 -6.73 14.48
CA SER A 532 33.37 -7.46 13.23
C SER A 532 34.52 -7.30 12.24
N THR A 533 34.74 -8.35 11.46
CA THR A 533 35.58 -8.32 10.26
C THR A 533 34.74 -8.72 9.06
N VAL A 534 34.67 -7.84 8.06
CA VAL A 534 33.98 -8.13 6.79
C VAL A 534 35.00 -8.06 5.65
N THR A 535 34.97 -9.05 4.75
CA THR A 535 35.73 -9.03 3.50
C THR A 535 34.77 -8.87 2.34
N ALA A 536 34.90 -7.79 1.58
CA ALA A 536 34.20 -7.55 0.34
C ALA A 536 35.12 -7.88 -0.84
N LEU A 537 34.93 -9.05 -1.44
CA LEU A 537 35.72 -9.57 -2.55
C LEU A 537 34.98 -9.37 -3.88
N ASN A 538 35.52 -8.52 -4.75
CA ASN A 538 34.93 -8.20 -6.05
C ASN A 538 33.47 -7.72 -5.92
N CYS A 539 33.20 -6.90 -4.91
CA CYS A 539 31.90 -6.27 -4.69
C CYS A 539 31.89 -4.84 -5.23
N SER A 540 30.72 -4.39 -5.69
CA SER A 540 30.50 -2.99 -6.07
C SER A 540 29.65 -2.30 -5.01
N PHE A 541 30.14 -1.20 -4.42
CA PHE A 541 29.42 -0.36 -3.47
C PHE A 541 30.03 1.05 -3.43
N ASP A 542 29.31 2.02 -2.87
CA ASP A 542 29.81 3.38 -2.61
C ASP A 542 30.66 3.40 -1.33
N ASP A 543 31.97 3.53 -1.50
CA ASP A 543 32.98 3.55 -0.44
C ASP A 543 32.87 4.79 0.47
N THR A 544 32.29 5.89 -0.04
CA THR A 544 32.06 7.12 0.74
C THR A 544 30.97 6.95 1.80
N LEU A 545 30.16 5.90 1.67
CA LEU A 545 29.05 5.57 2.56
C LEU A 545 29.39 4.40 3.49
N VAL A 546 30.67 4.13 3.76
CA VAL A 546 31.10 3.11 4.71
C VAL A 546 31.34 3.70 6.11
N ALA A 547 30.89 3.00 7.14
CA ALA A 547 31.11 3.38 8.54
C ALA A 547 31.62 2.18 9.36
N VAL A 548 32.85 2.26 9.84
CA VAL A 548 33.46 1.19 10.65
C VAL A 548 33.77 1.69 12.06
N SER A 549 33.32 0.94 13.08
CA SER A 549 33.60 1.29 14.48
C SER A 549 35.02 0.91 14.90
N SER A 550 35.54 1.53 15.96
CA SER A 550 36.87 1.19 16.49
C SER A 550 36.98 -0.31 16.82
N GLY A 551 38.08 -0.94 16.39
CA GLY A 551 38.31 -2.37 16.56
C GLY A 551 37.46 -3.26 15.64
N SER A 552 36.87 -2.72 14.57
CA SER A 552 36.21 -3.48 13.50
C SER A 552 36.89 -3.19 12.16
N TRP A 553 36.72 -4.07 11.18
CA TRP A 553 37.42 -3.98 9.89
C TRP A 553 36.51 -4.31 8.69
N LEU A 554 36.65 -3.54 7.62
CA LEU A 554 36.20 -3.90 6.28
C LEU A 554 37.42 -3.97 5.35
N TYR A 555 37.65 -5.13 4.75
CA TYR A 555 38.67 -5.36 3.73
C TYR A 555 38.03 -5.38 2.35
N VAL A 556 38.48 -4.50 1.46
CA VAL A 556 38.04 -4.48 0.07
C VAL A 556 39.12 -5.15 -0.78
N GLN A 557 38.74 -6.23 -1.43
CA GLN A 557 39.62 -7.06 -2.24
C GLN A 557 39.07 -7.19 -3.65
N ASN A 558 39.95 -7.26 -4.63
CA ASN A 558 39.59 -7.43 -6.03
C ASN A 558 40.48 -8.47 -6.71
N PHE A 559 39.99 -9.03 -7.81
CA PHE A 559 40.75 -9.98 -8.62
C PHE A 559 41.61 -9.25 -9.63
N LEU A 560 42.91 -9.55 -9.62
CA LEU A 560 43.88 -9.10 -10.59
C LEU A 560 44.30 -10.27 -11.48
N ASP A 561 44.05 -10.11 -12.77
CA ASP A 561 44.64 -10.96 -13.80
C ASP A 561 45.87 -10.26 -14.38
N VAL A 562 46.94 -11.01 -14.62
CA VAL A 562 48.13 -10.51 -15.31
C VAL A 562 48.36 -11.32 -16.56
N TRP A 563 48.46 -10.63 -17.70
CA TRP A 563 48.77 -11.23 -18.98
C TRP A 563 50.10 -10.72 -19.51
N VAL A 564 51.01 -11.63 -19.82
CA VAL A 564 52.34 -11.31 -20.35
C VAL A 564 52.43 -11.84 -21.78
N TYR A 565 52.76 -10.95 -22.70
CA TYR A 565 52.78 -11.23 -24.14
C TYR A 565 53.98 -10.54 -24.81
N ASP A 566 54.35 -10.98 -26.01
CA ASP A 566 55.43 -10.36 -26.79
C ASP A 566 54.93 -9.25 -27.72
N THR A 567 55.84 -8.62 -28.48
CA THR A 567 55.50 -7.54 -29.42
C THR A 567 54.51 -7.94 -30.53
N ASP A 568 54.36 -9.24 -30.79
CA ASP A 568 53.42 -9.80 -31.76
C ASP A 568 52.10 -10.28 -31.10
N GLY A 569 51.94 -10.01 -29.79
CA GLY A 569 50.78 -10.43 -29.00
C GLY A 569 50.78 -11.91 -28.63
N GLN A 570 51.88 -12.63 -28.83
CA GLN A 570 51.98 -14.05 -28.45
C GLN A 570 52.25 -14.19 -26.94
N PRO A 571 51.67 -15.21 -26.28
CA PRO A 571 51.80 -15.38 -24.84
C PRO A 571 53.22 -15.73 -24.42
N LEU A 572 53.71 -15.09 -23.35
CA LEU A 572 55.03 -15.34 -22.76
C LEU A 572 54.92 -16.18 -21.49
N ALA A 573 54.89 -17.50 -21.67
CA ALA A 573 54.83 -18.48 -20.60
C ALA A 573 56.08 -18.50 -19.70
N GLY A 574 55.92 -18.81 -18.41
CA GLY A 574 57.01 -18.87 -17.44
C GLY A 574 57.52 -17.51 -16.96
N SER A 575 56.92 -16.40 -17.40
CA SER A 575 57.17 -15.06 -16.86
C SER A 575 56.84 -15.03 -15.36
N SER A 576 57.79 -14.57 -14.54
CA SER A 576 57.63 -14.36 -13.11
C SER A 576 56.91 -13.04 -12.85
N VAL A 577 55.71 -13.09 -12.30
CA VAL A 577 54.91 -11.95 -11.87
C VAL A 577 55.05 -11.79 -10.36
N GLN A 578 55.76 -10.75 -9.93
CA GLN A 578 55.93 -10.39 -8.53
C GLN A 578 55.00 -9.24 -8.17
N LEU A 579 54.07 -9.49 -7.25
CA LEU A 579 53.25 -8.46 -6.62
C LEU A 579 53.97 -7.93 -5.38
N ILE A 580 53.96 -6.62 -5.20
CA ILE A 580 54.56 -5.92 -4.07
C ILE A 580 53.44 -5.10 -3.42
N LEU A 581 53.11 -5.42 -2.17
CA LEU A 581 52.06 -4.76 -1.39
C LEU A 581 52.72 -3.95 -0.27
N ASP A 582 52.52 -2.64 -0.25
CA ASP A 582 53.12 -1.72 0.73
C ASP A 582 54.64 -1.92 0.90
N GLN A 583 55.34 -2.03 -0.23
CA GLN A 583 56.79 -2.29 -0.32
C GLN A 583 57.23 -3.69 0.14
N VAL A 584 56.30 -4.58 0.44
CA VAL A 584 56.59 -5.98 0.79
C VAL A 584 56.33 -6.88 -0.43
N PRO A 585 57.36 -7.50 -1.01
CA PRO A 585 57.17 -8.45 -2.11
C PRO A 585 56.49 -9.71 -1.59
N ILE A 586 55.38 -10.10 -2.22
CA ILE A 586 54.78 -11.42 -2.01
C ILE A 586 55.43 -12.46 -2.94
N LEU A 587 55.22 -13.75 -2.65
CA LEU A 587 55.76 -14.84 -3.45
C LEU A 587 55.33 -14.70 -4.92
N PRO A 588 56.28 -14.73 -5.88
CA PRO A 588 55.95 -14.56 -7.28
C PRO A 588 55.15 -15.74 -7.82
N LYS A 589 54.22 -15.45 -8.72
CA LYS A 589 53.50 -16.45 -9.52
C LYS A 589 54.09 -16.49 -10.92
N PHE A 590 54.00 -17.63 -11.58
CA PHE A 590 54.51 -17.80 -12.93
C PHE A 590 53.35 -17.94 -13.90
N THR A 591 53.48 -17.30 -15.07
CA THR A 591 52.49 -17.40 -16.13
C THR A 591 52.39 -18.82 -16.69
N ASP A 592 51.16 -19.22 -17.00
CA ASP A 592 50.88 -20.50 -17.68
C ASP A 592 51.27 -20.47 -19.17
N SER A 593 50.95 -21.54 -19.91
CA SER A 593 51.21 -21.63 -21.35
C SER A 593 50.51 -20.55 -22.18
N GLY A 594 49.44 -19.93 -21.65
CA GLY A 594 48.73 -18.83 -22.26
C GLY A 594 49.26 -17.46 -21.83
N GLY A 595 50.36 -17.39 -21.07
CA GLY A 595 50.93 -16.13 -20.59
C GLY A 595 50.17 -15.53 -19.41
N TRP A 596 49.32 -16.29 -18.72
CA TRP A 596 48.42 -15.77 -17.68
C TRP A 596 48.85 -16.12 -16.27
N VAL A 597 48.65 -15.16 -15.35
CA VAL A 597 48.42 -15.40 -13.93
C VAL A 597 47.04 -14.84 -13.59
N LYS A 598 46.07 -15.73 -13.33
CA LYS A 598 44.68 -15.31 -13.05
C LYS A 598 44.31 -15.36 -11.57
N TRP A 599 43.20 -14.69 -11.24
CA TRP A 599 42.50 -14.77 -9.95
C TRP A 599 43.40 -14.43 -8.76
N GLN A 600 44.31 -13.46 -8.92
CA GLN A 600 45.09 -12.98 -7.80
C GLN A 600 44.19 -12.09 -6.94
N VAL A 601 43.92 -12.51 -5.71
CA VAL A 601 43.20 -11.68 -4.75
C VAL A 601 44.15 -10.61 -4.22
N VAL A 602 43.80 -9.35 -4.41
CA VAL A 602 44.60 -8.21 -3.99
C VAL A 602 43.79 -7.34 -3.04
N LEU A 603 44.35 -7.05 -1.87
CA LEU A 603 43.82 -6.06 -0.93
C LEU A 603 44.05 -4.67 -1.49
N TYR A 604 42.99 -3.87 -1.56
CA TYR A 604 43.02 -2.51 -2.11
C TYR A 604 42.73 -1.46 -1.04
N GLU A 605 41.63 -1.61 -0.31
CA GLU A 605 41.22 -0.70 0.76
C GLU A 605 41.03 -1.43 2.07
N THR A 606 41.43 -0.79 3.17
CA THR A 606 41.11 -1.23 4.52
C THR A 606 40.45 -0.08 5.28
N PHE A 607 39.25 -0.33 5.79
CA PHE A 607 38.57 0.55 6.73
C PHE A 607 38.79 -0.02 8.14
N SER A 608 39.39 0.78 9.04
CA SER A 608 39.67 0.37 10.41
C SER A 608 39.34 1.49 11.38
N GLY A 609 38.11 1.50 11.88
CA GLY A 609 37.59 2.55 12.74
C GLY A 609 37.13 3.81 11.99
N PRO A 610 36.80 4.89 12.74
CA PRO A 610 36.24 6.11 12.16
C PRO A 610 37.32 6.87 11.38
N GLY A 611 37.18 6.92 10.05
CA GLY A 611 38.09 7.65 9.17
C GLY A 611 38.00 7.19 7.73
N ASN A 612 38.80 7.82 6.87
CA ASN A 612 38.97 7.41 5.48
C ASN A 612 39.67 6.04 5.42
N PRO A 613 39.43 5.23 4.37
CA PRO A 613 40.15 3.98 4.19
C PRO A 613 41.64 4.24 3.99
N THR A 614 42.45 3.29 4.46
CA THR A 614 43.86 3.20 4.08
C THR A 614 43.97 2.45 2.77
N LEU A 615 44.60 3.06 1.76
CA LEU A 615 44.88 2.44 0.47
C LEU A 615 46.17 1.63 0.53
N THR A 616 46.12 0.39 0.04
CA THR A 616 47.30 -0.46 -0.15
C THR A 616 48.05 -0.04 -1.42
N SER A 617 49.35 0.22 -1.30
CA SER A 617 50.22 0.50 -2.44
C SER A 617 50.56 -0.81 -3.15
N ILE A 618 50.13 -0.94 -4.40
CA ILE A 618 50.24 -2.19 -5.17
C ILE A 618 51.16 -1.95 -6.36
N GLN A 619 52.26 -2.69 -6.45
CA GLN A 619 53.18 -2.65 -7.59
C GLN A 619 53.36 -4.04 -8.20
N LEU A 620 53.49 -4.07 -9.52
CA LEU A 620 53.78 -5.28 -10.28
C LEU A 620 55.16 -5.20 -10.92
N ASN A 621 55.95 -6.25 -10.72
CA ASN A 621 57.23 -6.44 -11.36
C ASN A 621 57.23 -7.79 -12.10
N VAL A 622 57.32 -7.75 -13.43
CA VAL A 622 57.36 -8.93 -14.29
C VAL A 622 58.78 -9.16 -14.77
N THR A 623 59.26 -10.40 -14.67
CA THR A 623 60.59 -10.77 -15.19
C THR A 623 60.50 -12.06 -15.99
N LEU A 624 61.23 -12.11 -17.10
CA LEU A 624 61.40 -13.31 -17.92
C LEU A 624 62.83 -13.30 -18.48
N ASP A 625 63.52 -14.43 -18.43
CA ASP A 625 64.89 -14.53 -18.94
C ASP A 625 64.95 -14.13 -20.42
N ARG A 626 65.94 -13.31 -20.79
CA ARG A 626 66.16 -12.75 -22.14
C ARG A 626 65.07 -11.79 -22.66
N TYR A 627 64.11 -11.38 -21.85
CA TYR A 627 63.12 -10.37 -22.23
C TYR A 627 63.25 -9.12 -21.36
N ASN A 628 63.14 -7.95 -21.97
CA ASN A 628 62.86 -6.69 -21.29
C ASN A 628 61.36 -6.47 -21.29
N ILE A 629 60.79 -6.07 -20.16
CA ILE A 629 59.36 -5.79 -20.02
C ILE A 629 59.12 -4.28 -20.09
N THR A 630 58.17 -3.86 -20.92
CA THR A 630 57.74 -2.46 -21.05
C THR A 630 56.91 -2.02 -19.84
N ASN A 631 57.04 -0.74 -19.42
CA ASN A 631 56.31 -0.16 -18.28
C ASN A 631 56.33 -1.04 -17.00
N ASN A 632 57.44 -1.73 -16.78
CA ASN A 632 57.61 -2.66 -15.67
C ASN A 632 57.88 -1.94 -14.35
N LEU A 633 57.62 -2.61 -13.22
CA LEU A 633 57.64 -2.00 -11.88
C LEU A 633 56.68 -0.80 -11.78
N ARG A 634 55.44 -0.99 -12.25
CA ARG A 634 54.40 0.04 -12.19
C ARG A 634 53.42 -0.19 -11.05
N THR A 635 52.86 0.92 -10.56
CA THR A 635 51.76 0.92 -9.59
C THR A 635 50.45 0.56 -10.30
N VAL A 636 49.66 -0.30 -9.67
CA VAL A 636 48.35 -0.77 -10.15
C VAL A 636 47.26 -0.27 -9.21
N HIS A 637 46.14 0.18 -9.78
CA HIS A 637 45.01 0.67 -9.01
C HIS A 637 43.91 -0.38 -8.95
N MET A 638 43.73 -1.01 -7.79
CA MET A 638 42.83 -2.17 -7.61
C MET A 638 41.45 -1.78 -7.09
N SER A 639 40.89 -0.64 -7.51
CA SER A 639 39.52 -0.23 -7.15
C SER A 639 38.44 -1.14 -7.71
N VAL A 640 38.74 -1.87 -8.79
CA VAL A 640 37.90 -2.89 -9.38
C VAL A 640 38.75 -4.07 -9.85
N SER A 641 38.15 -5.25 -9.98
CA SER A 641 38.79 -6.38 -10.63
C SER A 641 39.07 -6.08 -12.11
N HIS A 642 40.28 -6.34 -12.58
CA HIS A 642 40.68 -6.08 -13.96
C HIS A 642 41.91 -6.90 -14.38
N THR A 643 42.30 -6.75 -15.64
CA THR A 643 43.49 -7.37 -16.22
C THR A 643 44.59 -6.34 -16.47
N GLU A 644 45.80 -6.66 -16.06
CA GLU A 644 47.03 -5.90 -16.34
C GLU A 644 47.86 -6.60 -17.42
N GLY A 645 48.08 -5.92 -18.55
CA GLY A 645 48.92 -6.40 -19.64
C GLY A 645 50.37 -5.94 -19.54
N PHE A 646 51.32 -6.85 -19.79
CA PHE A 646 52.76 -6.60 -19.87
C PHE A 646 53.33 -7.11 -21.19
N GLU A 647 53.83 -6.20 -22.01
CA GLU A 647 54.52 -6.53 -23.26
C GLU A 647 56.02 -6.70 -23.01
N GLY A 648 56.56 -7.85 -23.41
CA GLY A 648 57.97 -8.19 -23.36
C GLY A 648 58.62 -8.20 -24.74
N TYR A 649 59.85 -7.70 -24.86
CA TYR A 649 60.66 -7.79 -26.08
C TYR A 649 62.03 -8.40 -25.78
N LEU A 650 62.61 -9.10 -26.75
CA LEU A 650 63.89 -9.78 -26.57
C LEU A 650 65.00 -8.76 -26.24
N ALA A 651 65.67 -8.98 -25.11
CA ALA A 651 66.82 -8.20 -24.70
C ALA A 651 67.96 -8.42 -25.71
N PHE A 652 68.41 -7.33 -26.34
CA PHE A 652 69.49 -7.39 -27.34
C PHE A 652 70.78 -7.86 -26.67
N VAL A 653 71.24 -9.07 -26.97
CA VAL A 653 72.57 -9.54 -26.58
C VAL A 653 73.54 -9.06 -27.67
N PRO A 654 74.46 -8.11 -27.39
CA PRO A 654 75.46 -7.74 -28.36
C PRO A 654 76.39 -8.94 -28.54
N ASN A 655 76.36 -9.55 -29.72
CA ASN A 655 77.38 -10.51 -30.09
C ASN A 655 78.74 -9.80 -30.08
N GLY A 656 79.66 -10.31 -29.25
CA GLY A 656 81.02 -9.79 -29.15
C GLY A 656 81.68 -9.67 -30.51
N GLY A 657 82.08 -8.44 -30.86
CA GLY A 657 82.82 -8.11 -32.08
C GLY A 657 83.58 -6.81 -31.87
N ASN A 658 84.91 -6.92 -31.86
CA ASN A 658 85.88 -5.85 -31.71
C ASN A 658 85.71 -4.71 -32.71
N GLY A 659 86.12 -3.50 -32.31
CA GLY A 659 86.65 -2.49 -33.23
C GLY A 659 86.02 -1.12 -33.04
N GLY A 660 86.82 -0.18 -32.53
CA GLY A 660 86.45 1.22 -32.45
C GLY A 660 86.30 1.89 -33.82
N ASP A 661 85.42 2.89 -33.82
CA ASP A 661 85.34 4.08 -34.68
C ASP A 661 83.87 4.33 -35.03
N ASP A 662 83.13 4.98 -34.11
CA ASP A 662 82.01 5.82 -34.55
C ASP A 662 81.71 6.94 -33.55
N LEU A 663 82.58 7.94 -33.50
CA LEU A 663 82.29 9.24 -32.89
C LEU A 663 81.83 10.28 -33.93
N SER A 664 81.39 9.83 -35.12
CA SER A 664 81.02 10.70 -36.24
C SER A 664 79.52 10.81 -36.52
N ALA A 665 78.68 9.88 -36.04
CA ALA A 665 77.25 9.90 -36.32
C ALA A 665 76.40 10.78 -35.37
N GLN A 666 76.90 11.15 -34.18
CA GLN A 666 76.11 11.89 -33.18
C GLN A 666 76.16 13.43 -33.33
N LEU A 667 77.08 13.98 -34.13
CA LEU A 667 77.25 15.43 -34.29
C LEU A 667 76.45 16.05 -35.46
N LEU A 668 75.90 15.25 -36.36
CA LEU A 668 75.17 15.74 -37.54
C LEU A 668 73.65 15.90 -37.33
N MET A 669 73.05 15.21 -36.33
CA MET A 669 71.61 15.35 -36.03
C MET A 669 71.25 16.62 -35.24
N ILE A 670 72.22 17.25 -34.56
CA ILE A 670 71.96 18.43 -33.70
C ILE A 670 71.85 19.74 -34.53
N ALA A 671 72.40 19.78 -35.75
CA ALA A 671 72.43 20.99 -36.58
C ALA A 671 71.12 21.28 -37.35
N ILE A 672 70.22 20.29 -37.51
CA ILE A 672 68.99 20.43 -38.31
C ILE A 672 67.75 20.66 -37.42
N ILE A 673 67.76 20.13 -36.19
CA ILE A 673 66.59 20.16 -35.28
C ILE A 673 66.49 21.49 -34.53
N LEU A 674 67.61 22.12 -34.18
CA LEU A 674 67.65 23.34 -33.38
C LEU A 674 66.94 24.56 -34.02
N PRO A 675 67.09 24.86 -35.33
CA PRO A 675 66.37 26.00 -35.93
C PRO A 675 64.87 25.75 -36.10
N ILE A 676 64.44 24.50 -36.27
CA ILE A 676 63.01 24.12 -36.42
C ILE A 676 62.29 24.29 -35.08
N VAL A 677 62.92 23.88 -33.98
CA VAL A 677 62.37 24.01 -32.62
C VAL A 677 62.24 25.48 -32.19
N VAL A 678 63.19 26.34 -32.57
CA VAL A 678 63.14 27.78 -32.24
C VAL A 678 62.05 28.52 -33.03
N VAL A 679 61.82 28.16 -34.30
CA VAL A 679 60.72 28.73 -35.11
C VAL A 679 59.35 28.23 -34.61
N LEU A 680 59.24 26.96 -34.21
CA LEU A 680 58.03 26.42 -33.59
C LEU A 680 57.72 27.07 -32.23
N LEU A 681 58.72 27.30 -31.38
CA LEU A 681 58.56 27.99 -30.10
C LEU A 681 58.18 29.48 -30.27
N ALA A 682 58.71 30.16 -31.28
CA ALA A 682 58.34 31.55 -31.59
C ALA A 682 56.90 31.66 -32.11
N ILE A 683 56.45 30.71 -32.93
CA ILE A 683 55.06 30.61 -33.41
C ILE A 683 54.12 30.26 -32.26
N LEU A 684 54.50 29.34 -31.37
CA LEU A 684 53.73 28.97 -30.19
C LEU A 684 53.63 30.11 -29.16
N LEU A 685 54.70 30.91 -28.97
CA LEU A 685 54.68 32.09 -28.10
C LEU A 685 53.84 33.25 -28.68
N ALA A 686 53.87 33.43 -30.01
CA ALA A 686 52.99 34.40 -30.70
C ALA A 686 51.51 34.00 -30.63
N LEU A 687 51.21 32.69 -30.72
CA LEU A 687 49.86 32.14 -30.53
C LEU A 687 49.41 32.18 -29.06
N TRP A 688 50.33 32.02 -28.10
CA TRP A 688 50.07 32.14 -26.67
C TRP A 688 49.76 33.59 -26.25
N ALA A 689 50.47 34.57 -26.82
CA ALA A 689 50.19 36.00 -26.62
C ALA A 689 48.84 36.43 -27.22
N LYS A 690 48.41 35.83 -28.34
CA LYS A 690 47.10 36.07 -28.96
C LYS A 690 45.95 35.37 -28.20
N ARG A 691 46.23 34.25 -27.52
CA ARG A 691 45.26 33.51 -26.67
C ARG A 691 45.08 34.08 -25.26
N ARG A 692 46.05 34.82 -24.69
CA ARG A 692 45.94 35.41 -23.34
C ARG A 692 44.93 36.56 -23.23
N LYS A 693 44.52 37.17 -24.35
CA LYS A 693 43.48 38.23 -24.37
C LYS A 693 42.05 37.68 -24.55
N LYS A 694 41.88 36.36 -24.70
CA LYS A 694 40.58 35.68 -24.84
C LYS A 694 40.35 34.58 -23.79
N ARG A 695 41.07 34.65 -22.65
CA ARG A 695 40.86 33.83 -21.44
C ARG A 695 40.04 34.61 -20.41
N ARG A 696 38.76 34.76 -20.71
CA ARG A 696 37.63 34.68 -19.79
C ARG A 696 36.59 33.91 -20.59
N GLU A 697 36.04 32.86 -20.01
CA GLU A 697 35.13 31.86 -20.62
C GLU A 697 35.86 30.60 -21.14
N GLU A 698 35.69 29.52 -20.38
CA GLU A 698 36.13 28.13 -20.63
C GLU A 698 35.18 27.41 -21.61
N PRO A 699 35.69 26.42 -22.36
CA PRO A 699 34.87 25.30 -22.80
C PRO A 699 35.44 23.91 -22.43
N GLU A 700 34.49 22.97 -22.45
CA GLU A 700 34.44 21.54 -22.10
C GLU A 700 35.37 20.57 -22.88
N PRO A 701 35.44 19.27 -22.49
CA PRO A 701 36.35 18.28 -23.07
C PRO A 701 35.87 17.77 -24.44
N SER A 702 36.84 17.36 -25.26
CA SER A 702 36.74 17.02 -26.68
C SER A 702 36.08 15.68 -26.98
N ASP A 703 35.12 15.72 -27.91
CA ASP A 703 34.52 14.59 -28.61
C ASP A 703 35.58 13.77 -29.39
N GLU A 704 35.63 12.47 -29.10
CA GLU A 704 36.03 11.48 -30.11
C GLU A 704 34.86 11.35 -31.10
N VAL A 705 35.12 11.69 -32.36
CA VAL A 705 34.15 11.54 -33.45
C VAL A 705 34.05 10.04 -33.77
N SER A 706 33.07 9.37 -33.17
CA SER A 706 32.46 8.18 -33.75
C SER A 706 31.74 8.60 -35.05
N GLU A 707 31.83 7.78 -36.09
CA GLU A 707 31.04 8.01 -37.30
C GLU A 707 29.55 8.13 -36.92
N PRO A 708 28.80 9.08 -37.49
CA PRO A 708 27.42 9.30 -37.09
C PRO A 708 26.58 8.08 -37.46
N PHE A 709 26.14 7.34 -36.45
CA PHE A 709 25.06 6.38 -36.62
C PHE A 709 23.79 7.14 -36.99
N GLU A 710 23.42 7.13 -38.27
CA GLU A 710 22.23 7.81 -38.77
C GLU A 710 20.97 7.02 -38.37
N PHE A 711 20.48 7.24 -37.14
CA PHE A 711 19.19 6.71 -36.68
C PHE A 711 18.06 7.59 -37.24
N LYS A 712 17.32 7.08 -38.23
CA LYS A 712 16.10 7.70 -38.76
C LYS A 712 14.87 6.93 -38.29
N PRO A 713 14.11 7.44 -37.31
CA PRO A 713 12.92 6.77 -36.82
C PRO A 713 11.78 6.80 -37.84
N GLU A 714 11.02 5.71 -37.93
CA GLU A 714 9.82 5.63 -38.76
C GLU A 714 8.61 6.21 -38.00
N GLU A 715 7.65 6.73 -38.76
CA GLU A 715 6.40 7.26 -38.21
C GLU A 715 5.51 6.14 -37.68
N GLY A 716 4.81 6.38 -36.57
CA GLY A 716 3.87 5.43 -35.97
C GLY A 716 4.52 4.33 -35.13
N LYS A 717 5.83 4.45 -34.83
CA LYS A 717 6.60 3.47 -34.05
C LYS A 717 7.14 4.04 -32.74
N GLY A 718 7.33 3.13 -31.78
CA GLY A 718 8.02 3.41 -30.52
C GLY A 718 9.38 2.71 -30.46
N TYR A 719 10.37 3.41 -29.94
CA TYR A 719 11.76 2.99 -29.91
C TYR A 719 12.34 3.03 -28.50
N ILE A 720 13.15 2.02 -28.18
CA ILE A 720 14.03 2.03 -27.02
C ILE A 720 15.46 2.25 -27.51
N LEU A 721 16.12 3.27 -26.96
CA LEU A 721 17.52 3.56 -27.28
C LEU A 721 18.38 3.13 -26.09
N ALA A 722 19.23 2.12 -26.28
CA ALA A 722 20.00 1.48 -25.21
C ALA A 722 21.38 2.13 -25.01
N GLU A 723 22.29 2.09 -26.00
CA GLU A 723 23.65 2.64 -25.88
C GLU A 723 23.67 4.13 -26.24
N ASP A 724 24.25 4.96 -25.37
CA ASP A 724 24.16 6.44 -25.42
C ASP A 724 22.72 6.97 -25.60
N GLY A 725 21.75 6.17 -25.17
CA GLY A 725 20.35 6.31 -25.59
C GLY A 725 19.75 7.65 -25.23
N ARG A 726 20.16 8.23 -24.09
CA ARG A 726 19.73 9.55 -23.65
C ARG A 726 20.17 10.66 -24.62
N LYS A 727 21.48 10.75 -24.90
CA LYS A 727 22.05 11.76 -25.82
C LYS A 727 21.42 11.62 -27.21
N ARG A 728 21.38 10.39 -27.74
CA ARG A 728 20.79 10.06 -29.05
C ARG A 728 19.31 10.41 -29.14
N SER A 729 18.53 10.15 -28.09
CA SER A 729 17.09 10.48 -28.07
C SER A 729 16.84 11.98 -28.13
N PHE A 730 17.65 12.77 -27.40
CA PHE A 730 17.55 14.24 -27.43
C PHE A 730 18.02 14.81 -28.77
N GLU A 731 19.13 14.33 -29.32
CA GLU A 731 19.62 14.74 -30.65
C GLU A 731 18.61 14.41 -31.75
N THR A 732 18.00 13.22 -31.71
CA THR A 732 16.95 12.81 -32.66
C THR A 732 15.72 13.72 -32.55
N LEU A 733 15.24 13.99 -31.33
CA LEU A 733 14.11 14.89 -31.10
C LEU A 733 14.38 16.30 -31.64
N ILE A 734 15.58 16.85 -31.40
CA ILE A 734 15.96 18.18 -31.87
C ILE A 734 16.04 18.23 -33.39
N SER A 735 16.72 17.26 -34.02
CA SER A 735 16.84 17.17 -35.48
C SER A 735 15.47 17.13 -36.17
N GLU A 736 14.54 16.32 -35.66
CA GLU A 736 13.20 16.19 -36.24
C GLU A 736 12.34 17.44 -36.02
N MET A 737 12.58 18.19 -34.94
CA MET A 737 11.94 19.48 -34.71
C MET A 737 12.49 20.58 -35.63
N GLU A 738 13.78 20.56 -35.96
CA GLU A 738 14.37 21.44 -36.99
C GLU A 738 13.76 21.17 -38.37
N GLU A 739 13.35 19.92 -38.64
CA GLU A 739 12.60 19.54 -39.84
C GLU A 739 11.09 19.85 -39.78
N GLY A 740 10.61 20.47 -38.69
CA GLY A 740 9.24 20.95 -38.54
C GLY A 740 8.28 20.02 -37.78
N SER A 741 8.79 19.00 -37.08
CA SER A 741 7.99 18.13 -36.21
C SER A 741 7.69 18.79 -34.86
N ASN A 742 6.57 18.41 -34.22
CA ASN A 742 6.22 18.89 -32.88
C ASN A 742 6.83 17.98 -31.81
N GLY A 743 7.46 18.56 -30.78
CA GLY A 743 8.09 17.80 -29.69
C GLY A 743 7.35 17.87 -28.35
N LEU A 744 7.24 16.73 -27.67
CA LEU A 744 6.83 16.61 -26.27
C LEU A 744 7.89 15.81 -25.50
N CYS A 745 8.37 16.34 -24.38
CA CYS A 745 9.41 15.68 -23.57
C CYS A 745 8.99 15.61 -22.11
N PHE A 746 9.03 14.41 -21.53
CA PHE A 746 8.99 14.19 -20.09
C PHE A 746 10.41 13.91 -19.63
N THR A 747 10.90 14.63 -18.63
CA THR A 747 12.29 14.51 -18.17
C THR A 747 12.37 14.52 -16.65
N ARG A 748 13.32 13.78 -16.08
CA ARG A 748 13.71 13.94 -14.66
C ARG A 748 14.53 15.20 -14.39
N THR A 749 15.11 15.79 -15.44
CA THR A 749 16.00 16.94 -15.31
C THR A 749 15.20 18.22 -15.21
N TYR A 750 15.50 19.04 -14.21
CA TYR A 750 14.82 20.31 -14.03
C TYR A 750 14.93 21.17 -15.31
N PRO A 751 13.82 21.65 -15.92
CA PRO A 751 13.83 22.19 -17.28
C PRO A 751 14.83 23.32 -17.56
N PRO A 752 15.10 24.27 -16.63
CA PRO A 752 16.16 25.26 -16.81
C PRO A 752 17.57 24.69 -16.95
N ASN A 753 17.86 23.53 -16.34
CA ASN A 753 19.14 22.84 -16.51
C ASN A 753 19.17 22.09 -17.84
N LEU A 754 18.05 21.48 -18.24
CA LEU A 754 17.96 20.78 -19.51
C LEU A 754 18.12 21.73 -20.71
N LYS A 755 17.53 22.94 -20.63
CA LYS A 755 17.69 24.00 -21.65
C LYS A 755 19.11 24.55 -21.79
N LYS A 756 20.01 24.30 -20.83
CA LYS A 756 21.44 24.64 -20.97
C LYS A 756 22.19 23.61 -21.80
N GLN A 757 21.67 22.37 -21.86
CA GLN A 757 22.30 21.23 -22.53
C GLN A 757 21.73 21.01 -23.94
N TYR A 758 20.43 21.25 -24.13
CA TYR A 758 19.71 20.98 -25.39
C TYR A 758 18.82 22.15 -25.79
N ASP A 759 18.79 22.49 -27.09
CA ASP A 759 17.86 23.50 -27.62
C ASP A 759 16.48 22.89 -27.86
N LEU A 760 15.66 22.92 -26.81
CA LEU A 760 14.28 22.41 -26.81
C LEU A 760 13.25 23.53 -26.99
N SER A 761 13.62 24.64 -27.63
CA SER A 761 12.76 25.83 -27.74
C SER A 761 11.44 25.60 -28.50
N GLY A 762 11.36 24.55 -29.33
CA GLY A 762 10.12 24.11 -29.98
C GLY A 762 9.36 22.95 -29.29
N ALA A 763 9.85 22.43 -28.16
CA ALA A 763 9.26 21.28 -27.47
C ALA A 763 8.49 21.69 -26.21
N LYS A 764 7.36 21.02 -25.96
CA LYS A 764 6.69 21.11 -24.65
C LYS A 764 7.41 20.18 -23.67
N VAL A 765 7.93 20.72 -22.57
CA VAL A 765 8.73 19.96 -21.60
C VAL A 765 7.99 19.86 -20.26
N HIS A 766 7.82 18.63 -19.75
CA HIS A 766 7.26 18.32 -18.44
C HIS A 766 8.34 17.72 -17.53
N TRP A 767 8.46 18.28 -16.32
CA TRP A 767 9.42 17.80 -15.33
C TRP A 767 8.80 16.74 -14.44
N LEU A 768 9.35 15.53 -14.41
CA LEU A 768 8.94 14.44 -13.53
C LEU A 768 9.52 14.69 -12.13
N SER A 769 8.73 15.29 -11.24
CA SER A 769 9.15 15.69 -9.90
C SER A 769 7.95 15.88 -8.97
N ARG A 770 8.18 15.68 -7.67
CA ARG A 770 7.19 15.96 -6.61
C ARG A 770 7.13 17.45 -6.22
N ASP A 771 8.02 18.28 -6.76
CA ASP A 771 8.07 19.73 -6.50
C ASP A 771 7.02 20.48 -7.35
N PHE A 772 5.81 20.59 -6.81
CA PHE A 772 4.68 21.25 -7.47
C PHE A 772 4.88 22.76 -7.66
N ASP A 773 5.59 23.41 -6.74
CA ASP A 773 5.79 24.87 -6.75
C ASP A 773 6.59 25.32 -7.97
N LYS A 774 7.44 24.44 -8.51
CA LYS A 774 8.21 24.67 -9.74
C LYS A 774 7.60 24.00 -10.98
N GLY A 775 6.34 23.56 -10.91
CA GLY A 775 5.64 22.94 -12.04
C GLY A 775 6.02 21.49 -12.29
N GLY A 776 6.50 20.76 -11.27
CA GLY A 776 6.76 19.33 -11.33
C GLY A 776 5.48 18.51 -11.48
N MET A 777 5.55 17.45 -12.27
CA MET A 777 4.54 16.42 -12.45
C MET A 777 4.92 15.19 -11.63
N VAL A 778 4.03 14.80 -10.72
CA VAL A 778 4.29 13.67 -9.82
C VAL A 778 4.44 12.37 -10.62
N PRO A 779 5.58 11.66 -10.49
CA PRO A 779 5.85 10.43 -11.24
C PRO A 779 4.88 9.28 -10.96
N THR A 780 4.22 9.28 -9.79
CA THR A 780 3.22 8.25 -9.42
C THR A 780 1.87 8.46 -10.11
N ASN A 781 1.64 9.63 -10.72
CA ASN A 781 0.41 9.93 -11.44
C ASN A 781 0.57 9.64 -12.95
N LEU A 782 0.67 8.34 -13.29
CA LEU A 782 0.81 7.89 -14.68
C LEU A 782 -0.34 8.35 -15.58
N GLY A 783 -1.54 8.50 -15.02
CA GLY A 783 -2.70 9.03 -15.74
C GLY A 783 -2.52 10.48 -16.18
N ALA A 784 -1.83 11.32 -15.40
CA ALA A 784 -1.52 12.70 -15.78
C ALA A 784 -0.52 12.77 -16.94
N ILE A 785 0.47 11.87 -16.97
CA ILE A 785 1.43 11.74 -18.07
C ILE A 785 0.68 11.37 -19.37
N PHE A 786 -0.14 10.33 -19.30
CA PHE A 786 -0.94 9.88 -20.44
C PHE A 786 -1.90 10.99 -20.94
N SER A 787 -2.58 11.69 -20.02
CA SER A 787 -3.46 12.80 -20.37
C SER A 787 -2.72 13.97 -21.05
N GLN A 788 -1.47 14.27 -20.65
CA GLN A 788 -0.68 15.28 -21.37
C GLN A 788 -0.28 14.84 -22.78
N VAL A 789 -0.03 13.55 -22.98
CA VAL A 789 0.21 12.97 -24.30
C VAL A 789 -1.04 13.08 -25.16
N GLU A 790 -2.21 12.64 -24.69
CA GLU A 790 -3.47 12.76 -25.43
C GLU A 790 -3.79 14.21 -25.78
N LYS A 791 -3.60 15.13 -24.83
CA LYS A 791 -3.79 16.57 -25.05
C LYS A 791 -2.86 17.07 -26.16
N PHE A 792 -1.56 16.76 -26.08
CA PHE A 792 -0.57 17.15 -27.09
C PHE A 792 -0.90 16.60 -28.47
N LEU A 793 -1.30 15.34 -28.58
CA LEU A 793 -1.71 14.73 -29.85
C LEU A 793 -3.00 15.37 -30.40
N SER A 794 -3.92 15.75 -29.52
CA SER A 794 -5.16 16.44 -29.92
C SER A 794 -4.93 17.87 -30.42
N GLU A 795 -3.93 18.57 -29.88
CA GLU A 795 -3.52 19.93 -30.27
C GLU A 795 -2.73 19.93 -31.58
N ASN A 796 -2.01 18.85 -31.89
CA ASN A 796 -1.12 18.72 -33.05
C ASN A 796 -1.61 17.67 -34.07
N LYS A 797 -2.93 17.62 -34.31
CA LYS A 797 -3.54 16.67 -35.25
C LYS A 797 -3.02 16.87 -36.68
N GLY A 798 -2.56 15.78 -37.31
CA GLY A 798 -2.11 15.75 -38.70
C GLY A 798 -0.67 16.20 -38.94
N GLY A 799 0.04 16.68 -37.91
CA GLY A 799 1.47 16.95 -37.95
C GLY A 799 2.32 15.72 -37.63
N ARG A 800 3.63 15.80 -37.90
CA ARG A 800 4.63 14.86 -37.37
C ARG A 800 4.89 15.19 -35.90
N ASN A 801 4.79 14.20 -35.02
CA ASN A 801 4.86 14.39 -33.58
C ASN A 801 5.92 13.46 -32.97
N PHE A 802 6.75 13.98 -32.07
CA PHE A 802 7.76 13.20 -31.36
C PHE A 802 7.55 13.32 -29.86
N ILE A 803 7.49 12.17 -29.17
CA ILE A 803 7.31 12.09 -27.73
C ILE A 803 8.55 11.43 -27.14
N LEU A 804 9.21 12.10 -26.19
CA LEU A 804 10.37 11.60 -25.48
C LEU A 804 10.03 11.37 -24.00
N ILE A 805 10.31 10.17 -23.48
CA ILE A 805 10.19 9.85 -22.05
C ILE A 805 11.58 9.60 -21.46
N ASP A 806 12.24 10.69 -21.06
CA ASP A 806 13.53 10.72 -20.36
C ASP A 806 13.34 10.49 -18.85
N GLY A 807 13.14 9.23 -18.47
CA GLY A 807 13.00 8.83 -17.08
C GLY A 807 12.17 7.59 -16.84
N LEU A 808 12.15 6.65 -17.79
CA LEU A 808 11.38 5.42 -17.63
C LEU A 808 11.83 4.63 -16.40
N GLU A 809 13.13 4.58 -16.10
CA GLU A 809 13.70 3.98 -14.88
C GLU A 809 13.05 4.57 -13.64
N TYR A 810 12.81 5.89 -13.65
CA TYR A 810 12.21 6.59 -12.52
C TYR A 810 10.71 6.37 -12.42
N LEU A 811 10.01 6.22 -13.54
CA LEU A 811 8.61 5.83 -13.54
C LEU A 811 8.45 4.41 -12.99
N ILE A 812 9.32 3.47 -13.39
CA ILE A 812 9.37 2.09 -12.87
C ILE A 812 9.74 2.08 -11.39
N ALA A 813 10.73 2.88 -10.97
CA ALA A 813 11.12 2.93 -9.56
C ALA A 813 10.06 3.55 -8.63
N GLN A 814 9.10 4.32 -9.16
CA GLN A 814 8.07 5.00 -8.38
C GLN A 814 6.69 4.34 -8.51
N ASN A 815 6.51 3.35 -9.38
CA ASN A 815 5.23 2.72 -9.67
C ASN A 815 5.38 1.21 -9.87
N ASP A 816 4.33 0.43 -9.63
CA ASP A 816 4.32 -0.99 -9.99
C ASP A 816 4.66 -1.16 -11.48
N PHE A 817 5.61 -2.06 -11.81
CA PHE A 817 6.06 -2.31 -13.18
C PHE A 817 4.88 -2.58 -14.14
N ARG A 818 3.87 -3.35 -13.71
CA ARG A 818 2.68 -3.62 -14.55
C ARG A 818 1.87 -2.36 -14.90
N LYS A 819 1.84 -1.35 -14.02
CA LYS A 819 1.16 -0.07 -14.29
C LYS A 819 1.96 0.76 -15.30
N VAL A 820 3.28 0.74 -15.20
CA VAL A 820 4.17 1.39 -16.18
C VAL A 820 4.12 0.67 -17.52
N LEU A 821 4.12 -0.67 -17.53
CA LEU A 821 3.93 -1.47 -18.73
C LEU A 821 2.59 -1.15 -19.41
N LYS A 822 1.50 -1.05 -18.64
CA LYS A 822 0.20 -0.58 -19.18
C LYS A 822 0.28 0.83 -19.76
N LEU A 823 1.00 1.75 -19.11
CA LEU A 823 1.24 3.09 -19.65
C LEU A 823 2.00 3.00 -20.99
N ILE A 824 3.08 2.21 -21.06
CA ILE A 824 3.83 2.00 -22.30
C ILE A 824 2.91 1.45 -23.39
N HIS A 825 2.14 0.40 -23.11
CA HIS A 825 1.18 -0.16 -24.07
C HIS A 825 0.19 0.90 -24.54
N SER A 826 -0.40 1.68 -23.62
CA SER A 826 -1.34 2.75 -23.97
C SER A 826 -0.70 3.87 -24.79
N LEU A 827 0.57 4.20 -24.50
CA LEU A 827 1.33 5.17 -25.28
C LEU A 827 1.62 4.63 -26.69
N THR A 828 2.08 3.39 -26.81
CA THR A 828 2.31 2.73 -28.10
C THR A 828 1.01 2.64 -28.92
N ASP A 829 -0.11 2.29 -28.29
CA ASP A 829 -1.44 2.27 -28.92
C ASP A 829 -1.84 3.66 -29.44
N SER A 830 -1.57 4.71 -28.64
CA SER A 830 -1.85 6.10 -29.03
C SER A 830 -0.93 6.62 -30.14
N VAL A 831 0.30 6.10 -30.19
CA VAL A 831 1.32 6.43 -31.20
C VAL A 831 1.00 5.77 -32.55
N GLY A 832 0.51 4.51 -32.55
CA GLY A 832 0.24 3.73 -33.75
C GLY A 832 -0.88 4.25 -34.66
N VAL A 833 -1.70 5.20 -34.20
CA VAL A 833 -2.86 5.74 -34.93
C VAL A 833 -2.53 7.06 -35.69
N GLY A 834 -1.31 7.58 -35.59
CA GLY A 834 -0.91 8.84 -36.26
C GLY A 834 0.56 8.89 -36.69
N ARG A 835 0.99 10.04 -37.23
CA ARG A 835 2.40 10.32 -37.60
C ARG A 835 3.23 10.68 -36.35
N THR A 836 3.12 9.86 -35.32
CA THR A 836 3.75 10.06 -34.01
C THR A 836 4.88 9.06 -33.84
N THR A 837 5.98 9.47 -33.22
CA THR A 837 7.09 8.59 -32.85
C THR A 837 7.36 8.72 -31.36
N LEU A 838 7.54 7.59 -30.68
CA LEU A 838 7.87 7.53 -29.25
C LEU A 838 9.34 7.13 -29.08
N LEU A 839 10.10 7.92 -28.32
CA LEU A 839 11.50 7.68 -27.98
C LEU A 839 11.62 7.48 -26.47
N ILE A 840 12.23 6.36 -26.08
CA ILE A 840 12.48 6.05 -24.68
C ILE A 840 13.96 5.67 -24.52
N PRO A 841 14.80 6.57 -23.99
CA PRO A 841 16.14 6.20 -23.57
C PRO A 841 16.02 5.27 -22.36
N PHE A 842 16.38 4.01 -22.54
CA PHE A 842 16.26 3.01 -21.48
C PHE A 842 17.21 1.83 -21.74
N ASN A 843 18.00 1.47 -20.74
CA ASN A 843 18.85 0.28 -20.83
C ASN A 843 18.05 -0.96 -20.39
N LEU A 844 17.68 -1.82 -21.34
CA LEU A 844 16.96 -3.06 -21.06
C LEU A 844 17.73 -4.03 -20.15
N GLN A 845 19.05 -3.92 -20.03
CA GLN A 845 19.85 -4.72 -19.10
C GLN A 845 19.59 -4.35 -17.63
N SER A 846 18.92 -3.23 -17.36
CA SER A 846 18.49 -2.85 -16.01
C SER A 846 17.24 -3.60 -15.52
N LEU A 847 16.60 -4.39 -16.39
CA LEU A 847 15.42 -5.19 -16.08
C LEU A 847 15.75 -6.69 -16.14
N ASP A 848 14.95 -7.50 -15.44
CA ASP A 848 14.99 -8.95 -15.61
C ASP A 848 14.60 -9.36 -17.04
N GLU A 849 15.05 -10.54 -17.49
CA GLU A 849 14.84 -11.00 -18.87
C GLU A 849 13.35 -11.02 -19.29
N ARG A 850 12.45 -11.31 -18.34
CA ARG A 850 11.01 -11.36 -18.60
C ARG A 850 10.42 -9.96 -18.75
N GLN A 851 10.79 -9.02 -17.89
CA GLN A 851 10.38 -7.63 -17.97
C GLN A 851 10.95 -6.94 -19.22
N ALA A 852 12.21 -7.22 -19.55
CA ALA A 852 12.83 -6.78 -20.79
C ALA A 852 12.08 -7.33 -22.02
N ALA A 853 11.71 -8.62 -22.01
CA ALA A 853 10.92 -9.23 -23.08
C ALA A 853 9.50 -8.62 -23.21
N LEU A 854 8.86 -8.25 -22.09
CA LEU A 854 7.54 -7.61 -22.10
C LEU A 854 7.60 -6.19 -22.68
N ILE A 855 8.64 -5.41 -22.34
CA ILE A 855 8.79 -4.04 -22.83
C ILE A 855 9.27 -4.01 -24.30
N SER A 856 10.19 -4.90 -24.67
CA SER A 856 10.67 -5.03 -26.05
C SER A 856 9.68 -5.70 -27.01
N GLY A 857 8.58 -6.25 -26.49
CA GLY A 857 7.49 -6.78 -27.31
C GLY A 857 6.74 -5.72 -28.12
N ASP A 858 6.63 -4.50 -27.58
CA ASP A 858 5.85 -3.40 -28.16
C ASP A 858 6.71 -2.24 -28.70
N LEU A 859 8.03 -2.30 -28.52
CA LEU A 859 8.97 -1.22 -28.87
C LEU A 859 10.18 -1.79 -29.63
N GLU A 860 10.62 -1.11 -30.69
CA GLU A 860 11.83 -1.48 -31.43
C GLU A 860 13.10 -1.08 -30.66
N VAL A 861 13.97 -2.04 -30.40
CA VAL A 861 15.22 -1.81 -29.66
C VAL A 861 16.32 -1.38 -30.63
N VAL A 862 16.82 -0.17 -30.42
CA VAL A 862 17.94 0.44 -31.16
C VAL A 862 19.17 0.37 -30.26
N ARG A 863 20.16 -0.40 -30.70
CA ARG A 863 21.47 -0.48 -30.04
C ARG A 863 22.37 0.61 -30.58
#